data_AF-A0A421J6A6-F1
#
_entry.id   AF-A0A421J6A6-F1
#
_cell.length_a   1.000
_cell.length_b   1.000
_cell.length_c   1.000
_cell.angle_alpha   90.00
_cell.angle_beta   90.00
_cell.angle_gamma   90.00
#
_symmetry.space_group_name_H-M   'P 1'
#
loop_
_entity.id
_entity.type
_entity.pdbx_description
1 polymer ?
#
loop_
_entity_poly.entity_id
_entity_poly.type
_entity_poly.pdbx_seq_one_letter_code
_entity_poly.pdbx_strand_id
1 'polypeptide(L)'
;MSVNISPLGETQVFQPIKLGKNTLDHRVFFPPTTRTRALEDHTPSNLALKYYDERSKFPGTLIITEGTFPFAQGGLYSGVPGIYTEKHVKAWKRIVAKIHENKSFASIQLWNLGRTADPALLKEAGLPFLAPSAIYFDEDSKKAAEAAGNPLRAMTEEEIQHMIYNQYESAAKNALEAGFDYIELHSAHGYLLHEFLEESSNKRTDKYGGSIENRARFVLELVDHMISIVGADRLGIRLSPWATFQGMKSVHGEVHPLTTYSYVVNELEKRAQAGNRLAYISLVEPRVDGINSVEKKDQAGNNDFVKYLWKGTILKAGNYTYDAPKFGQLLEDVSDDRTLVGFSRYFISNPDLVSRLHDGHDLAPYERETFYGRSDFGYNDYPKYGERREDAEAAKKRVPEEIIQAVPLKDTKVFQPIQVGKNVLSNRIFYAASTRTRALEDHTPSDLQLRNYDERTRYPGSLVVTEATFSFPQAGASPGVPGVYTPDHTNGWKKIVDRVHENKSFIAIQLWNLGRLGSPKDLKKAGLPYVAPSAIYENESAREEAEAVNNPLRALTEEEIHDQIYNQYTAAAKNSVAAGFDYLELHAAHGYLLHQFLEDTSNQRTDKYGGSVENRARFVLELIDHLIPIVGAEKLAIRISPWVTMKGMPGIHGDTHPLTTYSYLLHELEKRAQAGNRLAYVSVVEPRVNGAFSLDAKDQTGDNGFVEDIWKGTILKAGNYTYDAPEFRSVVNDVANDRTLVGFSRYYIANPDLVQRLHDGLPLKPYDRSLFYRRDNWGYNTPLGDTKVFAPIQVGKNTLSNRIFMCPTTRLKALDDGTPSNLALQLYDERSKFPGSLLTAEGTYAFEEGLIYPRTPGIFTERHVEAWKKIVDRVHKNKSFISLQLYNAGRVANPLVNKDKKFPFAAASAIYLDEKAKEDAIAAGNPLRELTLDEIDDLINNKFPKAAKNALSAGFDYVEVHAANGYLLNQFIDVVSNKRTDKYGGSIENRARIVLEVIDKLTTEIGADRVGVRISPWSTFQGMSTKGAEIDPLTTYSYFLHELEKRAQKGNRLAYVSIIEPRADGSDTVKSEDQVGDNSFVYDIWKGTVLRAGGYTYDAPAFHRVEADVANDRTLIGFCRYYISNPDLVERLKNGWDLQPYDRPSFYRGDDYRYNTYSFHGEPQRDEEAGKNRKPEPIAIKGWKKHTFPQNFFSANDKNEGFGRPYALQFGIEIL
;
A
#
# COMPACT_ATOMS: atom_id res chain seq x y z
N MET A 1 4.30 -23.04 -12.92
CA MET A 1 3.67 -23.56 -11.69
C MET A 1 4.42 -22.95 -10.51
N SER A 2 3.73 -22.60 -9.43
CA SER A 2 4.36 -22.15 -8.18
C SER A 2 5.25 -23.28 -7.61
N VAL A 3 6.26 -22.90 -6.81
CA VAL A 3 7.08 -23.88 -6.08
C VAL A 3 6.62 -23.92 -4.64
N ASN A 4 6.07 -25.05 -4.23
CA ASN A 4 5.68 -25.30 -2.84
C ASN A 4 6.93 -25.54 -2.00
N ILE A 5 6.97 -24.95 -0.81
CA ILE A 5 8.15 -24.97 0.06
C ILE A 5 7.78 -25.25 1.52
N SER A 6 8.69 -25.88 2.28
CA SER A 6 8.53 -25.99 3.73
C SER A 6 9.01 -24.71 4.42
N PRO A 7 8.42 -24.30 5.56
CA PRO A 7 8.89 -23.16 6.33
C PRO A 7 10.31 -23.41 6.87
N LEU A 8 11.17 -22.39 6.76
CA LEU A 8 12.55 -22.43 7.25
C LEU A 8 12.77 -21.58 8.51
N GLY A 9 11.75 -20.89 9.02
CA GLY A 9 11.87 -19.93 10.13
C GLY A 9 12.45 -20.48 11.44
N GLU A 10 12.28 -21.77 11.70
CA GLU A 10 12.81 -22.45 12.91
C GLU A 10 14.18 -23.12 12.67
N THR A 11 14.76 -22.95 11.48
CA THR A 11 16.04 -23.58 11.09
C THR A 11 17.22 -22.62 11.27
N GLN A 12 18.45 -23.14 11.13
CA GLN A 12 19.67 -22.33 11.16
C GLN A 12 19.69 -21.18 10.14
N VAL A 13 18.88 -21.28 9.08
CA VAL A 13 18.70 -20.26 8.04
C VAL A 13 18.27 -18.91 8.62
N PHE A 14 17.48 -18.90 9.70
CA PHE A 14 16.97 -17.69 10.34
C PHE A 14 17.63 -17.41 11.70
N GLN A 15 18.84 -17.94 11.90
CA GLN A 15 19.70 -17.56 13.01
C GLN A 15 20.61 -16.39 12.60
N PRO A 16 20.82 -15.39 13.47
CA PRO A 16 21.71 -14.29 13.18
C PRO A 16 23.14 -14.75 12.86
N ILE A 17 23.82 -13.99 12.01
CA ILE A 17 25.19 -14.27 11.60
C ILE A 17 25.99 -12.96 11.47
N LYS A 18 27.22 -12.98 11.99
CA LYS A 18 28.12 -11.83 11.86
C LYS A 18 28.74 -11.82 10.48
N LEU A 19 28.65 -10.68 9.80
CA LEU A 19 29.29 -10.43 8.52
C LEU A 19 30.11 -9.15 8.61
N GLY A 20 31.44 -9.27 8.55
CA GLY A 20 32.33 -8.15 8.83
C GLY A 20 32.04 -7.53 10.20
N LYS A 21 31.64 -6.25 10.21
CA LYS A 21 31.22 -5.52 11.42
C LYS A 21 29.72 -5.60 11.72
N ASN A 22 28.89 -6.04 10.77
CA ASN A 22 27.45 -6.06 10.93
C ASN A 22 26.97 -7.43 11.42
N THR A 23 25.76 -7.47 11.96
CA THR A 23 25.04 -8.70 12.27
C THR A 23 23.79 -8.75 11.41
N LEU A 24 23.68 -9.79 10.58
CA LEU A 24 22.50 -10.09 9.79
C LEU A 24 21.55 -10.93 10.66
N ASP A 25 20.25 -10.71 10.54
CA ASP A 25 19.24 -11.42 11.35
C ASP A 25 18.98 -12.85 10.84
N HIS A 26 19.36 -13.13 9.60
CA HIS A 26 19.21 -14.43 8.95
C HIS A 26 20.29 -14.62 7.88
N ARG A 27 20.33 -15.82 7.30
CA ARG A 27 21.38 -16.31 6.38
C ARG A 27 20.95 -16.34 4.93
N VAL A 28 19.80 -15.76 4.60
CA VAL A 28 19.33 -15.62 3.22
C VAL A 28 19.83 -14.28 2.69
N PHE A 29 20.46 -14.28 1.52
CA PHE A 29 20.86 -13.04 0.86
C PHE A 29 20.32 -12.99 -0.58
N PHE A 30 20.19 -11.78 -1.11
CA PHE A 30 19.90 -11.56 -2.52
C PHE A 30 21.23 -11.43 -3.30
N PRO A 31 21.60 -12.41 -4.15
CA PRO A 31 22.84 -12.36 -4.92
C PRO A 31 22.79 -11.30 -6.02
N PRO A 32 23.96 -10.87 -6.54
CA PRO A 32 24.01 -9.87 -7.60
C PRO A 32 23.36 -10.43 -8.86
N THR A 33 22.38 -9.69 -9.36
CA THR A 33 21.46 -10.13 -10.42
C THR A 33 21.23 -8.98 -11.41
N THR A 34 21.90 -9.00 -12.56
CA THR A 34 21.78 -7.97 -13.61
C THR A 34 20.38 -7.88 -14.18
N ARG A 35 19.79 -6.68 -14.23
CA ARG A 35 18.39 -6.48 -14.68
C ARG A 35 18.19 -5.40 -15.74
N THR A 36 19.24 -4.70 -16.17
CA THR A 36 19.21 -3.73 -17.29
C THR A 36 18.20 -2.59 -17.15
N ARG A 37 17.92 -2.11 -15.93
CA ARG A 37 16.97 -1.00 -15.64
C ARG A 37 17.66 0.30 -15.17
N ALA A 38 18.96 0.45 -15.36
CA ALA A 38 19.62 1.75 -15.23
C ALA A 38 19.28 2.67 -16.42
N LEU A 39 19.54 3.96 -16.26
CA LEU A 39 19.44 4.95 -17.34
C LEU A 39 20.50 4.70 -18.41
N GLU A 40 20.37 5.38 -19.55
CA GLU A 40 21.32 5.29 -20.67
C GLU A 40 22.74 5.68 -20.26
N ASP A 41 22.87 6.66 -19.35
CA ASP A 41 24.16 7.10 -18.82
C ASP A 41 24.71 6.20 -17.70
N HIS A 42 24.07 5.06 -17.42
CA HIS A 42 24.38 4.10 -16.35
C HIS A 42 24.02 4.57 -14.93
N THR A 43 23.25 5.66 -14.78
CA THR A 43 22.70 6.04 -13.46
C THR A 43 21.62 5.06 -13.01
N PRO A 44 21.64 4.55 -11.76
CA PRO A 44 20.51 3.80 -11.19
C PRO A 44 19.18 4.57 -11.25
N SER A 45 18.09 3.88 -11.57
CA SER A 45 16.78 4.50 -11.81
C SER A 45 15.83 4.46 -10.60
N ASN A 46 14.71 5.19 -10.71
CA ASN A 46 13.56 5.09 -9.81
C ASN A 46 13.02 3.66 -9.69
N LEU A 47 13.04 2.88 -10.78
CA LEU A 47 12.62 1.48 -10.76
C LEU A 47 13.57 0.65 -9.89
N ALA A 48 14.88 0.87 -9.99
CA ALA A 48 15.86 0.17 -9.16
C ALA A 48 15.70 0.51 -7.67
N LEU A 49 15.39 1.77 -7.35
CA LEU A 49 15.07 2.17 -5.97
C LEU A 49 13.91 1.36 -5.39
N LYS A 50 12.78 1.27 -6.09
CA LYS A 50 11.64 0.45 -5.66
C LYS A 50 12.04 -1.02 -5.54
N TYR A 51 12.78 -1.53 -6.52
CA TYR A 51 13.19 -2.94 -6.60
C TYR A 51 13.99 -3.41 -5.38
N TYR A 52 14.97 -2.60 -4.94
CA TYR A 52 15.79 -2.92 -3.78
C TYR A 52 15.10 -2.56 -2.45
N ASP A 53 14.22 -1.54 -2.40
CA ASP A 53 13.39 -1.25 -1.22
C ASP A 53 12.50 -2.43 -0.86
N GLU A 54 11.78 -2.97 -1.84
CA GLU A 54 10.86 -4.08 -1.60
C GLU A 54 11.58 -5.34 -1.10
N ARG A 55 12.79 -5.60 -1.61
CA ARG A 55 13.60 -6.77 -1.28
C ARG A 55 14.38 -6.65 0.03
N SER A 56 14.41 -5.46 0.62
CA SER A 56 15.05 -5.19 1.92
C SER A 56 14.06 -5.16 3.09
N LYS A 57 12.75 -5.36 2.84
CA LYS A 57 11.70 -5.22 3.87
C LYS A 57 11.80 -6.21 5.03
N PHE A 58 12.41 -7.38 4.84
CA PHE A 58 12.69 -8.29 5.95
C PHE A 58 14.00 -7.84 6.64
N PRO A 59 13.97 -7.40 7.91
CA PRO A 59 15.15 -6.87 8.59
C PRO A 59 16.33 -7.84 8.58
N GLY A 60 17.54 -7.30 8.53
CA GLY A 60 18.77 -8.08 8.52
C GLY A 60 19.09 -8.77 7.19
N THR A 61 18.37 -8.48 6.11
CA THR A 61 18.66 -9.05 4.78
C THR A 61 19.91 -8.44 4.19
N LEU A 62 20.84 -9.27 3.71
CA LEU A 62 21.93 -8.79 2.84
C LEU A 62 21.46 -8.75 1.38
N ILE A 63 21.56 -7.59 0.76
CA ILE A 63 21.35 -7.38 -0.67
C ILE A 63 22.70 -7.13 -1.33
N ILE A 64 23.01 -7.89 -2.36
CA ILE A 64 24.13 -7.61 -3.25
C ILE A 64 23.53 -7.05 -4.55
N THR A 65 23.90 -5.81 -4.90
CA THR A 65 23.34 -5.14 -6.09
C THR A 65 23.68 -5.88 -7.36
N GLU A 66 22.96 -5.59 -8.44
CA GLU A 66 23.39 -6.01 -9.77
C GLU A 66 24.83 -5.61 -10.09
N GLY A 67 25.43 -6.35 -11.04
CA GLY A 67 26.77 -6.05 -11.51
C GLY A 67 26.84 -4.60 -11.96
N THR A 68 27.76 -3.85 -11.37
CA THR A 68 27.87 -2.40 -11.52
C THR A 68 29.24 -2.04 -12.08
N PHE A 69 29.28 -1.26 -13.15
CA PHE A 69 30.54 -0.87 -13.77
C PHE A 69 31.34 0.04 -12.82
N PRO A 70 32.57 -0.35 -12.42
CA PRO A 70 33.41 0.46 -11.54
C PRO A 70 33.91 1.73 -12.24
N PHE A 71 34.04 1.69 -13.57
CA PHE A 71 34.49 2.76 -14.45
C PHE A 71 34.06 2.42 -15.89
N ALA A 72 34.04 3.42 -16.79
CA ALA A 72 33.53 3.24 -18.16
C ALA A 72 34.23 2.11 -18.94
N GLN A 73 35.56 2.00 -18.84
CA GLN A 73 36.35 0.92 -19.45
C GLN A 73 36.00 -0.49 -18.92
N GLY A 74 35.38 -0.59 -17.75
CA GLY A 74 34.92 -1.86 -17.21
C GLY A 74 33.62 -2.39 -17.82
N GLY A 75 32.89 -1.57 -18.60
CA GLY A 75 31.68 -2.00 -19.33
C GLY A 75 31.94 -2.25 -20.82
N LEU A 76 30.99 -2.04 -21.75
CA LEU A 76 29.62 -1.53 -21.56
C LEU A 76 28.57 -2.52 -22.07
N TYR A 77 27.45 -2.59 -21.34
CA TYR A 77 26.17 -3.09 -21.79
C TYR A 77 25.11 -2.02 -21.53
N SER A 78 24.12 -1.92 -22.41
CA SER A 78 23.02 -0.96 -22.25
C SER A 78 22.19 -1.27 -21.00
N GLY A 79 21.87 -0.23 -20.23
CA GLY A 79 20.98 -0.33 -19.08
C GLY A 79 21.59 -0.93 -17.81
N VAL A 80 22.89 -1.24 -17.79
CA VAL A 80 23.61 -1.69 -16.60
C VAL A 80 24.12 -0.48 -15.82
N PRO A 81 24.02 -0.45 -14.47
CA PRO A 81 24.43 0.72 -13.69
C PRO A 81 25.96 0.87 -13.59
N GLY A 82 26.41 2.08 -13.30
CA GLY A 82 27.80 2.41 -12.96
C GLY A 82 27.95 3.01 -11.56
N ILE A 83 29.20 3.25 -11.13
CA ILE A 83 29.54 3.94 -9.86
C ILE A 83 30.75 4.91 -10.01
N TYR A 84 31.00 5.42 -11.21
CA TYR A 84 32.17 6.27 -11.52
C TYR A 84 31.87 7.76 -11.72
N THR A 85 30.60 8.17 -11.67
CA THR A 85 30.21 9.59 -11.74
C THR A 85 29.54 10.02 -10.44
N GLU A 86 29.56 11.31 -10.13
CA GLU A 86 28.83 11.86 -8.98
C GLU A 86 27.33 11.57 -9.07
N LYS A 87 26.76 11.58 -10.28
CA LYS A 87 25.36 11.25 -10.53
C LYS A 87 25.05 9.81 -10.14
N HIS A 88 25.95 8.86 -10.46
CA HIS A 88 25.81 7.47 -10.04
C HIS A 88 25.86 7.33 -8.52
N VAL A 89 26.84 7.97 -7.87
CA VAL A 89 27.01 7.95 -6.42
C VAL A 89 25.74 8.46 -5.72
N LYS A 90 25.20 9.60 -6.16
CA LYS A 90 23.97 10.19 -5.61
C LYS A 90 22.77 9.27 -5.74
N ALA A 91 22.60 8.60 -6.88
CA ALA A 91 21.51 7.66 -7.09
C ALA A 91 21.66 6.42 -6.21
N TRP A 92 22.85 5.81 -6.18
CA TRP A 92 23.12 4.67 -5.30
C TRP A 92 22.94 5.00 -3.82
N LYS A 93 23.38 6.19 -3.37
CA LYS A 93 23.22 6.65 -1.99
C LYS A 93 21.78 6.59 -1.51
N ARG A 94 20.83 6.88 -2.40
CA ARG A 94 19.40 6.82 -2.09
C ARG A 94 18.89 5.39 -2.00
N ILE A 95 19.34 4.52 -2.91
CA ILE A 95 18.99 3.10 -2.88
C ILE A 95 19.51 2.47 -1.58
N VAL A 96 20.77 2.73 -1.22
CA VAL A 96 21.38 2.19 0.00
C VAL A 96 20.71 2.75 1.25
N ALA A 97 20.43 4.05 1.31
CA ALA A 97 19.69 4.65 2.42
C ALA A 97 18.33 3.95 2.63
N LYS A 98 17.64 3.59 1.54
CA LYS A 98 16.35 2.90 1.64
C LYS A 98 16.47 1.46 2.16
N ILE A 99 17.53 0.75 1.77
CA ILE A 99 17.87 -0.57 2.31
C ILE A 99 18.16 -0.46 3.83
N HIS A 100 18.92 0.56 4.24
CA HIS A 100 19.26 0.81 5.64
C HIS A 100 18.05 1.24 6.49
N GLU A 101 17.12 2.04 5.95
CA GLU A 101 15.85 2.36 6.61
C GLU A 101 15.05 1.11 6.99
N ASN A 102 15.14 0.06 6.17
CA ASN A 102 14.52 -1.25 6.44
C ASN A 102 15.36 -2.16 7.36
N LYS A 103 16.46 -1.65 7.94
CA LYS A 103 17.42 -2.39 8.78
C LYS A 103 18.08 -3.57 8.05
N SER A 104 18.24 -3.46 6.75
CA SER A 104 18.94 -4.42 5.89
C SER A 104 20.28 -3.84 5.45
N PHE A 105 21.11 -4.64 4.78
CA PHE A 105 22.49 -4.29 4.43
C PHE A 105 22.73 -4.41 2.92
N ALA A 106 23.64 -3.58 2.39
CA ALA A 106 23.91 -3.48 0.96
C ALA A 106 25.40 -3.75 0.64
N SER A 107 25.64 -4.64 -0.31
CA SER A 107 26.94 -4.85 -0.96
C SER A 107 26.85 -4.46 -2.44
N ILE A 108 27.83 -3.74 -2.97
CA ILE A 108 27.90 -3.44 -4.40
C ILE A 108 28.81 -4.43 -5.11
N GLN A 109 28.34 -5.07 -6.18
CA GLN A 109 29.21 -5.92 -6.99
C GLN A 109 29.89 -5.11 -8.10
N LEU A 110 31.21 -4.91 -7.99
CA LEU A 110 32.01 -4.25 -9.03
C LEU A 110 32.32 -5.24 -10.15
N TRP A 111 31.81 -4.92 -11.34
CA TRP A 111 31.78 -5.80 -12.49
C TRP A 111 32.55 -5.21 -13.67
N ASN A 112 33.58 -5.94 -14.13
CA ASN A 112 34.38 -5.56 -15.29
C ASN A 112 34.28 -6.63 -16.37
N LEU A 113 33.71 -6.28 -17.53
CA LEU A 113 33.30 -7.22 -18.57
C LEU A 113 34.47 -7.88 -19.31
N GLY A 114 35.62 -7.23 -19.39
CA GLY A 114 36.77 -7.75 -20.15
C GLY A 114 36.41 -8.12 -21.59
N ARG A 115 36.76 -9.34 -22.02
CA ARG A 115 36.52 -9.84 -23.39
C ARG A 115 35.05 -10.04 -23.76
N THR A 116 34.13 -9.73 -22.85
CA THR A 116 32.70 -9.97 -23.02
C THR A 116 31.90 -8.68 -23.21
N ALA A 117 32.55 -7.52 -23.08
CA ALA A 117 31.96 -6.22 -23.37
C ALA A 117 31.43 -6.13 -24.81
N ASP A 118 30.44 -5.27 -25.03
CA ASP A 118 29.99 -4.94 -26.38
C ASP A 118 31.06 -4.06 -27.08
N PRO A 119 31.73 -4.56 -28.13
CA PRO A 119 32.81 -3.83 -28.78
C PRO A 119 32.32 -2.56 -29.50
N ALA A 120 31.06 -2.51 -29.93
CA ALA A 120 30.47 -1.35 -30.58
C ALA A 120 30.19 -0.23 -29.57
N LEU A 121 29.62 -0.56 -28.40
CA LEU A 121 29.41 0.43 -27.33
C LEU A 121 30.72 0.96 -26.78
N LEU A 122 31.74 0.11 -26.61
CA LEU A 122 33.08 0.56 -26.26
C LEU A 122 33.65 1.51 -27.31
N LYS A 123 33.49 1.20 -28.60
CA LYS A 123 33.98 2.04 -29.70
C LYS A 123 33.30 3.40 -29.71
N GLU A 124 31.98 3.44 -29.54
CA GLU A 124 31.19 4.67 -29.44
C GLU A 124 31.64 5.55 -28.27
N ALA A 125 31.97 4.94 -27.13
CA ALA A 125 32.55 5.61 -25.98
C ALA A 125 34.04 5.98 -26.13
N GLY A 126 34.68 5.65 -27.27
CA GLY A 126 36.10 5.90 -27.51
C GLY A 126 37.06 5.00 -26.72
N LEU A 127 36.59 3.83 -26.28
CA LEU A 127 37.31 2.90 -25.40
C LEU A 127 37.78 1.65 -26.16
N PRO A 128 39.00 1.14 -25.87
CA PRO A 128 39.48 -0.11 -26.44
C PRO A 128 38.75 -1.33 -25.87
N PHE A 129 38.74 -2.42 -26.65
CA PHE A 129 38.26 -3.73 -26.21
C PHE A 129 39.41 -4.56 -25.61
N LEU A 130 39.35 -4.85 -24.30
CA LEU A 130 40.49 -5.33 -23.50
C LEU A 130 40.25 -6.69 -22.85
N ALA A 131 41.32 -7.48 -22.73
CA ALA A 131 41.36 -8.78 -22.06
C ALA A 131 42.79 -9.11 -21.57
N PRO A 132 42.99 -10.15 -20.73
CA PRO A 132 44.35 -10.64 -20.41
C PRO A 132 45.12 -11.07 -21.66
N SER A 133 44.46 -11.67 -22.65
CA SER A 133 45.03 -12.07 -23.93
C SER A 133 44.03 -11.81 -25.05
N ALA A 134 44.50 -11.65 -26.29
CA ALA A 134 43.65 -11.41 -27.46
C ALA A 134 42.90 -12.70 -27.90
N ILE A 135 42.04 -13.21 -27.02
CA ILE A 135 41.29 -14.46 -27.19
C ILE A 135 39.81 -14.17 -26.95
N TYR A 136 39.02 -14.20 -28.03
CA TYR A 136 37.57 -14.09 -27.95
C TYR A 136 36.96 -15.32 -27.28
N PHE A 137 35.81 -15.16 -26.63
CA PHE A 137 35.13 -16.27 -25.96
C PHE A 137 34.33 -17.16 -26.91
N ASP A 138 33.92 -16.64 -28.06
CA ASP A 138 33.35 -17.37 -29.20
C ASP A 138 33.59 -16.61 -30.53
N GLU A 139 33.17 -17.22 -31.64
CA GLU A 139 33.32 -16.64 -32.98
C GLU A 139 32.40 -15.44 -33.23
N ASP A 140 31.26 -15.35 -32.55
CA ASP A 140 30.32 -14.24 -32.77
C ASP A 140 30.82 -12.96 -32.09
N SER A 141 31.44 -13.08 -30.91
CA SER A 141 32.19 -12.01 -30.26
C SER A 141 33.31 -11.46 -31.17
N LYS A 142 34.04 -12.34 -31.85
CA LYS A 142 35.08 -11.93 -32.81
C LYS A 142 34.49 -11.15 -33.98
N LYS A 143 33.44 -11.69 -34.62
CA LYS A 143 32.76 -11.01 -35.73
C LYS A 143 32.20 -9.65 -35.31
N ALA A 144 31.62 -9.54 -34.12
CA ALA A 144 31.12 -8.27 -33.59
C ALA A 144 32.24 -7.23 -33.41
N ALA A 145 33.40 -7.65 -32.90
CA ALA A 145 34.55 -6.76 -32.72
C ALA A 145 35.16 -6.30 -34.06
N GLU A 146 35.25 -7.20 -35.04
CA GLU A 146 35.69 -6.89 -36.40
C GLU A 146 34.71 -5.91 -37.08
N ALA A 147 33.40 -6.16 -36.98
CA ALA A 147 32.37 -5.29 -37.53
C ALA A 147 32.36 -3.89 -36.90
N ALA A 148 32.62 -3.79 -35.58
CA ALA A 148 32.73 -2.53 -34.87
C ALA A 148 34.05 -1.77 -35.12
N GLY A 149 35.04 -2.40 -35.76
CA GLY A 149 36.39 -1.82 -35.90
C GLY A 149 37.08 -1.58 -34.54
N ASN A 150 36.84 -2.47 -33.58
CA ASN A 150 37.39 -2.43 -32.22
C ASN A 150 37.88 -3.83 -31.80
N PRO A 151 38.98 -4.33 -32.38
CA PRO A 151 39.46 -5.68 -32.12
C PRO A 151 39.91 -5.85 -30.67
N LEU A 152 39.65 -7.04 -30.12
CA LEU A 152 40.11 -7.40 -28.79
C LEU A 152 41.64 -7.42 -28.74
N ARG A 153 42.21 -6.77 -27.73
CA ARG A 153 43.66 -6.78 -27.48
C ARG A 153 44.01 -7.16 -26.06
N ALA A 154 45.21 -7.69 -25.89
CA ALA A 154 45.80 -7.92 -24.59
C ALA A 154 46.08 -6.58 -23.88
N MET A 155 45.78 -6.53 -22.58
CA MET A 155 46.13 -5.38 -21.74
C MET A 155 47.65 -5.28 -21.53
N THR A 156 48.18 -4.07 -21.39
CA THR A 156 49.58 -3.87 -20.95
C THR A 156 49.69 -3.95 -19.42
N GLU A 157 50.91 -4.09 -18.88
CA GLU A 157 51.11 -4.07 -17.43
C GLU A 157 50.67 -2.73 -16.82
N GLU A 158 50.89 -1.62 -17.52
CA GLU A 158 50.51 -0.27 -17.09
C GLU A 158 48.99 -0.12 -17.00
N GLU A 159 48.25 -0.70 -17.95
CA GLU A 159 46.78 -0.69 -17.92
C GLU A 159 46.23 -1.50 -16.75
N ILE A 160 46.83 -2.65 -16.47
CA ILE A 160 46.47 -3.47 -15.30
C ILE A 160 46.73 -2.67 -14.01
N GLN A 161 47.91 -2.06 -13.88
CA GLN A 161 48.25 -1.24 -12.71
C GLN A 161 47.33 -0.02 -12.58
N HIS A 162 47.04 0.68 -13.66
CA HIS A 162 46.11 1.81 -13.65
C HIS A 162 44.70 1.41 -13.22
N MET A 163 44.21 0.24 -13.68
CA MET A 163 42.93 -0.31 -13.21
C MET A 163 42.96 -0.54 -11.70
N ILE A 164 43.99 -1.20 -11.16
CA ILE A 164 44.11 -1.49 -9.72
C ILE A 164 44.18 -0.19 -8.90
N TYR A 165 45.22 0.61 -9.16
CA TYR A 165 45.64 1.69 -8.27
C TYR A 165 44.92 3.02 -8.52
N ASN A 166 44.11 3.13 -9.57
CA ASN A 166 43.34 4.36 -9.84
C ASN A 166 41.85 4.09 -10.02
N GLN A 167 41.48 3.20 -10.93
CA GLN A 167 40.09 3.11 -11.35
C GLN A 167 39.22 2.32 -10.36
N TYR A 168 39.68 1.15 -9.89
CA TYR A 168 39.01 0.41 -8.81
C TYR A 168 39.03 1.17 -7.49
N GLU A 169 40.12 1.87 -7.16
CA GLU A 169 40.17 2.75 -5.98
C GLU A 169 39.09 3.84 -6.02
N SER A 170 38.93 4.50 -7.17
CA SER A 170 37.90 5.54 -7.35
C SER A 170 36.50 4.95 -7.18
N ALA A 171 36.23 3.79 -7.79
CA ALA A 171 34.96 3.06 -7.62
C ALA A 171 34.69 2.70 -6.16
N ALA A 172 35.73 2.27 -5.43
CA ALA A 172 35.64 1.91 -4.02
C ALA A 172 35.27 3.10 -3.14
N LYS A 173 35.96 4.23 -3.33
CA LYS A 173 35.66 5.50 -2.64
C LYS A 173 34.24 5.97 -2.91
N ASN A 174 33.80 5.88 -4.17
CA ASN A 174 32.45 6.22 -4.60
C ASN A 174 31.38 5.32 -3.97
N ALA A 175 31.64 4.02 -3.87
CA ALA A 175 30.75 3.08 -3.19
C ALA A 175 30.62 3.36 -1.68
N LEU A 176 31.73 3.68 -1.01
CA LEU A 176 31.72 4.10 0.39
C LEU A 176 30.95 5.41 0.59
N GLU A 177 31.11 6.39 -0.30
CA GLU A 177 30.36 7.66 -0.28
C GLU A 177 28.85 7.45 -0.53
N ALA A 178 28.50 6.47 -1.37
CA ALA A 178 27.13 6.01 -1.54
C ALA A 178 26.59 5.21 -0.33
N GLY A 179 27.42 4.94 0.68
CA GLY A 179 27.00 4.32 1.94
C GLY A 179 26.95 2.80 1.92
N PHE A 180 27.48 2.11 0.91
CA PHE A 180 27.50 0.65 0.88
C PHE A 180 28.24 0.06 2.10
N ASP A 181 27.68 -1.01 2.65
CA ASP A 181 28.29 -1.75 3.77
C ASP A 181 29.50 -2.56 3.31
N TYR A 182 29.41 -3.13 2.11
CA TYR A 182 30.43 -3.98 1.52
C TYR A 182 30.63 -3.68 0.03
N ILE A 183 31.79 -4.10 -0.48
CA ILE A 183 32.12 -4.12 -1.90
C ILE A 183 32.48 -5.56 -2.27
N GLU A 184 31.87 -6.09 -3.31
CA GLU A 184 32.18 -7.40 -3.87
C GLU A 184 32.94 -7.27 -5.20
N LEU A 185 34.12 -7.88 -5.27
CA LEU A 185 34.85 -8.02 -6.53
C LEU A 185 34.29 -9.19 -7.36
N HIS A 186 33.85 -8.92 -8.59
CA HIS A 186 33.36 -9.98 -9.48
C HIS A 186 34.51 -10.72 -10.17
N SER A 187 34.96 -11.84 -9.59
CA SER A 187 35.99 -12.75 -10.15
C SER A 187 35.40 -14.10 -10.54
N ALA A 188 34.29 -14.05 -11.30
CA ALA A 188 33.49 -15.20 -11.66
C ALA A 188 32.92 -15.05 -13.09
N HIS A 189 32.28 -16.10 -13.59
CA HIS A 189 31.45 -16.14 -14.81
C HIS A 189 32.12 -15.75 -16.14
N GLY A 190 33.44 -15.59 -16.16
CA GLY A 190 34.20 -15.41 -17.40
C GLY A 190 34.40 -13.94 -17.77
N TYR A 191 34.16 -13.05 -16.80
CA TYR A 191 34.49 -11.62 -16.86
C TYR A 191 35.94 -11.36 -16.45
N LEU A 192 36.43 -10.12 -16.58
CA LEU A 192 37.85 -9.79 -16.60
C LEU A 192 38.68 -10.45 -15.48
N LEU A 193 38.25 -10.35 -14.21
CA LEU A 193 39.00 -10.94 -13.10
C LEU A 193 39.02 -12.48 -13.16
N HIS A 194 37.96 -13.12 -13.66
CA HIS A 194 37.95 -14.57 -13.91
C HIS A 194 38.81 -14.93 -15.12
N GLU A 195 38.77 -14.10 -16.18
CA GLU A 195 39.57 -14.31 -17.39
C GLU A 195 41.07 -14.37 -17.07
N PHE A 196 41.55 -13.59 -16.10
CA PHE A 196 42.95 -13.64 -15.66
C PHE A 196 43.29 -14.93 -14.91
N LEU A 197 42.36 -15.53 -14.16
CA LEU A 197 42.59 -16.73 -13.36
C LEU A 197 42.74 -18.00 -14.20
N GLU A 198 41.94 -18.15 -15.27
CA GLU A 198 41.95 -19.34 -16.11
C GLU A 198 42.91 -19.23 -17.29
N GLU A 199 43.66 -20.30 -17.53
CA GLU A 199 44.61 -20.40 -18.63
C GLU A 199 43.95 -20.45 -20.01
N SER A 200 42.64 -20.75 -20.07
CA SER A 200 41.88 -20.73 -21.33
C SER A 200 41.74 -19.33 -21.93
N SER A 201 41.80 -18.30 -21.08
CA SER A 201 41.66 -16.89 -21.46
C SER A 201 42.95 -16.08 -21.22
N ASN A 202 43.82 -16.55 -20.32
CA ASN A 202 45.09 -15.89 -20.03
C ASN A 202 46.29 -16.73 -20.52
N LYS A 203 46.82 -16.34 -21.68
CA LYS A 203 48.04 -16.89 -22.30
C LYS A 203 49.23 -15.92 -22.18
N ARG A 204 49.21 -15.01 -21.21
CA ARG A 204 50.30 -14.05 -20.98
C ARG A 204 51.56 -14.78 -20.54
N THR A 205 52.70 -14.18 -20.87
CA THR A 205 54.05 -14.64 -20.49
C THR A 205 54.76 -13.69 -19.53
N ASP A 206 54.10 -12.58 -19.18
CA ASP A 206 54.58 -11.62 -18.18
C ASP A 206 54.20 -12.05 -16.75
N LYS A 207 54.38 -11.16 -15.77
CA LYS A 207 54.09 -11.47 -14.36
C LYS A 207 52.61 -11.74 -14.06
N TYR A 208 51.70 -11.51 -14.99
CA TYR A 208 50.26 -11.74 -14.84
C TYR A 208 49.75 -13.01 -15.56
N GLY A 209 50.63 -13.83 -16.12
CA GLY A 209 50.27 -15.15 -16.66
C GLY A 209 51.41 -16.18 -16.66
N GLY A 210 51.18 -17.32 -17.29
CA GLY A 210 52.17 -18.40 -17.42
C GLY A 210 52.29 -19.35 -16.22
N SER A 211 51.79 -18.98 -15.03
CA SER A 211 51.70 -19.86 -13.86
C SER A 211 50.41 -19.60 -13.06
N ILE A 212 50.08 -20.46 -12.10
CA ILE A 212 48.90 -20.29 -11.23
C ILE A 212 49.03 -18.98 -10.42
N GLU A 213 50.20 -18.76 -9.82
CA GLU A 213 50.51 -17.57 -9.01
C GLU A 213 50.40 -16.29 -9.84
N ASN A 214 50.95 -16.30 -11.06
CA ASN A 214 50.93 -15.15 -11.94
C ASN A 214 49.51 -14.85 -12.45
N ARG A 215 48.72 -15.87 -12.81
CA ARG A 215 47.31 -15.70 -13.20
C ARG A 215 46.46 -15.12 -12.06
N ALA A 216 46.73 -15.54 -10.83
CA ALA A 216 46.09 -15.02 -9.63
C ALA A 216 46.56 -13.60 -9.23
N ARG A 217 47.71 -13.14 -9.75
CA ARG A 217 48.37 -11.91 -9.31
C ARG A 217 47.49 -10.67 -9.44
N PHE A 218 46.83 -10.46 -10.58
CA PHE A 218 45.96 -9.30 -10.76
C PHE A 218 44.84 -9.27 -9.70
N VAL A 219 44.17 -10.40 -9.48
CA VAL A 219 43.10 -10.50 -8.49
C VAL A 219 43.61 -10.25 -7.07
N LEU A 220 44.75 -10.84 -6.70
CA LEU A 220 45.31 -10.70 -5.35
C LEU A 220 45.90 -9.31 -5.09
N GLU A 221 46.58 -8.70 -6.06
CA GLU A 221 47.05 -7.31 -5.96
C GLU A 221 45.87 -6.34 -5.84
N LEU A 222 44.79 -6.57 -6.60
CA LEU A 222 43.56 -5.79 -6.47
C LEU A 222 42.92 -5.97 -5.08
N VAL A 223 42.85 -7.19 -4.56
CA VAL A 223 42.35 -7.46 -3.20
C VAL A 223 43.18 -6.70 -2.17
N ASP A 224 44.51 -6.77 -2.24
CA ASP A 224 45.41 -6.08 -1.30
C ASP A 224 45.23 -4.56 -1.35
N HIS A 225 45.14 -3.99 -2.56
CA HIS A 225 44.89 -2.56 -2.72
C HIS A 225 43.53 -2.17 -2.16
N MET A 226 42.47 -2.90 -2.50
CA MET A 226 41.11 -2.64 -2.02
C MET A 226 41.00 -2.75 -0.49
N ILE A 227 41.70 -3.71 0.15
CA ILE A 227 41.78 -3.81 1.61
C ILE A 227 42.34 -2.52 2.22
N SER A 228 43.37 -1.93 1.60
CA SER A 228 43.96 -0.69 2.09
C SER A 228 43.02 0.52 2.01
N ILE A 229 42.02 0.48 1.11
CA ILE A 229 41.07 1.57 0.88
C ILE A 229 39.81 1.40 1.72
N VAL A 230 39.18 0.21 1.70
CA VAL A 230 37.86 0.00 2.31
C VAL A 230 37.87 -0.79 3.60
N GLY A 231 39.00 -1.44 3.92
CA GLY A 231 39.12 -2.39 5.02
C GLY A 231 38.65 -3.80 4.63
N ALA A 232 39.37 -4.81 5.11
CA ALA A 232 39.08 -6.21 4.75
C ALA A 232 37.67 -6.65 5.20
N ASP A 233 37.18 -6.13 6.34
CA ASP A 233 35.85 -6.42 6.87
C ASP A 233 34.69 -5.85 6.05
N ARG A 234 34.98 -5.07 5.00
CA ARG A 234 34.02 -4.56 4.01
C ARG A 234 34.24 -5.12 2.60
N LEU A 235 35.23 -5.98 2.39
CA LEU A 235 35.56 -6.52 1.08
C LEU A 235 35.11 -7.97 0.94
N GLY A 236 34.35 -8.26 -0.11
CA GLY A 236 34.01 -9.60 -0.56
C GLY A 236 34.57 -9.89 -1.95
N ILE A 237 34.62 -11.17 -2.31
CA ILE A 237 34.99 -11.62 -3.66
C ILE A 237 34.09 -12.77 -4.11
N ARG A 238 33.64 -12.74 -5.35
CA ARG A 238 32.81 -13.80 -5.95
C ARG A 238 33.61 -14.67 -6.91
N LEU A 239 33.49 -15.99 -6.78
CA LEU A 239 34.19 -17.01 -7.56
C LEU A 239 33.20 -18.04 -8.14
N SER A 240 33.52 -18.62 -9.29
CA SER A 240 32.71 -19.67 -9.94
C SER A 240 33.59 -20.79 -10.54
N PRO A 241 34.20 -21.65 -9.71
CA PRO A 241 35.23 -22.59 -10.16
C PRO A 241 34.79 -23.58 -11.25
N TRP A 242 33.49 -23.89 -11.28
CA TRP A 242 32.91 -24.94 -12.11
C TRP A 242 32.21 -24.40 -13.36
N ALA A 243 32.15 -23.08 -13.53
CA ALA A 243 31.42 -22.45 -14.61
C ALA A 243 32.19 -22.53 -15.94
N THR A 244 31.51 -22.93 -17.01
CA THR A 244 32.02 -22.88 -18.39
C THR A 244 31.44 -21.71 -19.19
N PHE A 245 30.59 -20.90 -18.54
CA PHE A 245 30.01 -19.69 -19.11
C PHE A 245 31.05 -18.77 -19.75
N GLN A 246 30.69 -18.17 -20.89
CA GLN A 246 31.53 -17.23 -21.64
C GLN A 246 32.92 -17.79 -21.98
N GLY A 247 32.94 -19.06 -22.40
CA GLY A 247 34.12 -19.72 -22.97
C GLY A 247 35.21 -20.06 -21.95
N MET A 248 34.90 -20.05 -20.66
CA MET A 248 35.76 -20.65 -19.62
C MET A 248 35.81 -22.17 -19.82
N LYS A 249 36.93 -22.80 -19.46
CA LYS A 249 37.11 -24.24 -19.70
C LYS A 249 36.95 -25.09 -18.45
N SER A 250 37.11 -24.51 -17.26
CA SER A 250 36.93 -25.22 -15.99
C SER A 250 37.64 -26.59 -16.04
N VAL A 251 36.96 -27.70 -15.74
CA VAL A 251 37.54 -29.07 -15.74
C VAL A 251 38.07 -29.54 -17.10
N HIS A 252 37.73 -28.85 -18.19
CA HIS A 252 38.22 -29.14 -19.54
C HIS A 252 39.46 -28.32 -19.91
N GLY A 253 39.95 -27.48 -19.00
CA GLY A 253 41.19 -26.73 -19.13
C GLY A 253 42.45 -27.57 -18.94
N GLU A 254 43.61 -26.98 -19.22
CA GLU A 254 44.92 -27.60 -18.95
C GLU A 254 45.21 -27.61 -17.45
N VAL A 255 44.68 -26.63 -16.71
CA VAL A 255 44.81 -26.55 -15.25
C VAL A 255 43.44 -26.75 -14.62
N HIS A 256 43.31 -27.82 -13.83
CA HIS A 256 42.06 -28.12 -13.15
C HIS A 256 41.65 -26.97 -12.22
N PRO A 257 40.35 -26.57 -12.17
CA PRO A 257 39.90 -25.43 -11.38
C PRO A 257 40.21 -25.57 -9.90
N LEU A 258 40.16 -26.78 -9.33
CA LEU A 258 40.59 -27.00 -7.94
C LEU A 258 41.99 -26.45 -7.65
N THR A 259 42.92 -26.55 -8.60
CA THR A 259 44.29 -26.05 -8.42
C THR A 259 44.31 -24.53 -8.37
N THR A 260 43.70 -23.87 -9.37
CA THR A 260 43.64 -22.41 -9.47
C THR A 260 42.92 -21.80 -8.27
N TYR A 261 41.74 -22.32 -7.94
CA TYR A 261 40.89 -21.73 -6.91
C TYR A 261 41.33 -22.10 -5.49
N SER A 262 41.94 -23.28 -5.27
CA SER A 262 42.56 -23.57 -3.96
C SER A 262 43.73 -22.63 -3.68
N TYR A 263 44.52 -22.28 -4.71
CA TYR A 263 45.58 -21.28 -4.56
C TYR A 263 45.02 -19.93 -4.13
N VAL A 264 44.04 -19.40 -4.88
CA VAL A 264 43.40 -18.09 -4.56
C VAL A 264 42.81 -18.10 -3.15
N VAL A 265 42.02 -19.12 -2.80
CA VAL A 265 41.37 -19.21 -1.48
C VAL A 265 42.40 -19.33 -0.36
N ASN A 266 43.48 -20.10 -0.55
CA ASN A 266 44.56 -20.22 0.42
C ASN A 266 45.32 -18.90 0.60
N GLU A 267 45.55 -18.15 -0.48
CA GLU A 267 46.16 -16.81 -0.41
C GLU A 267 45.27 -15.79 0.31
N LEU A 268 43.95 -15.89 0.17
CA LEU A 268 43.00 -15.09 0.95
C LEU A 268 43.00 -15.49 2.43
N GLU A 269 43.08 -16.78 2.76
CA GLU A 269 43.19 -17.21 4.16
C GLU A 269 44.52 -16.77 4.80
N LYS A 270 45.65 -16.77 4.06
CA LYS A 270 46.92 -16.19 4.56
C LYS A 270 46.77 -14.72 4.94
N ARG A 271 46.08 -13.93 4.11
CA ARG A 271 45.76 -12.52 4.43
C ARG A 271 44.88 -12.41 5.66
N ALA A 272 43.91 -13.31 5.81
CA ALA A 272 43.06 -13.36 6.98
C ALA A 272 43.83 -13.68 8.27
N GLN A 273 44.79 -14.61 8.22
CA GLN A 273 45.70 -14.92 9.34
C GLN A 273 46.60 -13.74 9.70
N ALA A 274 46.95 -12.89 8.71
CA ALA A 274 47.66 -11.63 8.92
C ALA A 274 46.77 -10.48 9.41
N GLY A 275 45.50 -10.74 9.77
CA GLY A 275 44.56 -9.74 10.29
C GLY A 275 43.66 -9.09 9.24
N ASN A 276 43.85 -9.40 7.95
CA ASN A 276 43.10 -8.84 6.84
C ASN A 276 42.02 -9.81 6.34
N ARG A 277 41.14 -10.28 7.23
CA ARG A 277 40.07 -11.22 6.88
C ARG A 277 38.99 -10.50 6.09
N LEU A 278 38.82 -10.90 4.82
CA LEU A 278 37.71 -10.45 3.97
C LEU A 278 36.36 -10.71 4.65
N ALA A 279 35.38 -9.83 4.39
CA ALA A 279 34.02 -9.97 4.90
C ALA A 279 33.44 -11.34 4.55
N TYR A 280 33.58 -11.75 3.27
CA TYR A 280 33.11 -13.03 2.79
C TYR A 280 33.76 -13.49 1.47
N ILE A 281 33.65 -14.79 1.18
CA ILE A 281 33.84 -15.35 -0.17
C ILE A 281 32.47 -15.80 -0.69
N SER A 282 32.06 -15.30 -1.85
CA SER A 282 30.83 -15.65 -2.56
C SER A 282 31.11 -16.71 -3.62
N LEU A 283 30.35 -17.79 -3.63
CA LEU A 283 30.56 -18.98 -4.45
C LEU A 283 29.32 -19.28 -5.26
N VAL A 284 29.53 -19.52 -6.54
CA VAL A 284 28.52 -20.07 -7.43
C VAL A 284 28.62 -21.58 -7.34
N GLU A 285 27.52 -22.21 -6.95
CA GLU A 285 27.44 -23.66 -6.81
C GLU A 285 27.38 -24.33 -8.19
N PRO A 286 27.99 -25.51 -8.36
CA PRO A 286 28.08 -26.23 -9.65
C PRO A 286 26.71 -26.58 -10.25
N ARG A 287 25.63 -26.46 -9.47
CA ARG A 287 24.23 -26.55 -9.91
C ARG A 287 23.83 -25.45 -10.89
N VAL A 288 24.65 -24.41 -11.07
CA VAL A 288 24.42 -23.29 -11.98
C VAL A 288 25.71 -22.96 -12.74
N ASP A 289 25.58 -22.78 -14.06
CA ASP A 289 26.64 -22.27 -14.93
C ASP A 289 26.19 -20.94 -15.55
N GLY A 290 26.77 -19.85 -15.05
CA GLY A 290 26.35 -18.49 -15.37
C GLY A 290 24.87 -18.25 -15.03
N ILE A 291 24.02 -18.27 -16.05
CA ILE A 291 22.57 -18.03 -15.95
C ILE A 291 21.73 -19.31 -16.07
N ASN A 292 22.35 -20.46 -16.30
CA ASN A 292 21.70 -21.73 -16.62
C ASN A 292 21.80 -22.71 -15.45
N SER A 293 20.77 -23.53 -15.22
CA SER A 293 20.87 -24.63 -14.26
C SER A 293 21.60 -25.81 -14.90
N VAL A 294 22.39 -26.54 -14.11
CA VAL A 294 23.16 -27.72 -14.55
C VAL A 294 22.56 -28.97 -13.90
N GLU A 295 22.25 -29.99 -14.70
CA GLU A 295 21.76 -31.26 -14.18
C GLU A 295 22.82 -31.97 -13.33
N LYS A 296 22.40 -32.75 -12.33
CA LYS A 296 23.33 -33.40 -11.39
C LYS A 296 24.42 -34.24 -12.07
N LYS A 297 24.09 -34.89 -13.20
CA LYS A 297 25.02 -35.74 -13.96
C LYS A 297 26.14 -34.94 -14.66
N ASP A 298 25.88 -33.66 -14.95
CA ASP A 298 26.78 -32.77 -15.68
C ASP A 298 27.59 -31.85 -14.74
N GLN A 299 27.38 -31.97 -13.42
CA GLN A 299 28.14 -31.23 -12.42
C GLN A 299 29.54 -31.82 -12.29
N ALA A 300 30.54 -31.06 -12.70
CA ALA A 300 31.93 -31.52 -12.79
C ALA A 300 32.70 -31.52 -11.45
N GLY A 301 32.11 -31.01 -10.36
CA GLY A 301 32.76 -30.94 -9.05
C GLY A 301 31.89 -30.31 -7.96
N ASN A 302 32.50 -29.90 -6.85
CA ASN A 302 31.84 -29.26 -5.71
C ASN A 302 32.75 -28.21 -5.02
N ASN A 303 32.14 -27.30 -4.27
CA ASN A 303 32.87 -26.21 -3.60
C ASN A 303 33.39 -26.55 -2.19
N ASP A 304 33.41 -27.83 -1.77
CA ASP A 304 33.76 -28.19 -0.40
C ASP A 304 35.22 -27.87 -0.04
N PHE A 305 36.12 -27.84 -1.03
CA PHE A 305 37.52 -27.42 -0.82
C PHE A 305 37.64 -26.05 -0.14
N VAL A 306 36.69 -25.13 -0.40
CA VAL A 306 36.67 -23.80 0.22
C VAL A 306 36.39 -23.89 1.71
N LYS A 307 35.54 -24.84 2.16
CA LYS A 307 35.27 -25.05 3.59
C LYS A 307 36.54 -25.46 4.35
N TYR A 308 37.43 -26.22 3.71
CA TYR A 308 38.69 -26.66 4.32
C TYR A 308 39.75 -25.55 4.36
N LEU A 309 39.82 -24.71 3.32
CA LEU A 309 40.86 -23.68 3.19
C LEU A 309 40.48 -22.35 3.85
N TRP A 310 39.27 -21.84 3.61
CA TRP A 310 38.80 -20.56 4.13
C TRP A 310 38.08 -20.76 5.47
N LYS A 311 38.40 -19.92 6.47
CA LYS A 311 37.77 -19.97 7.81
C LYS A 311 36.77 -18.83 8.06
N GLY A 312 36.65 -17.88 7.15
CA GLY A 312 35.68 -16.79 7.25
C GLY A 312 34.29 -17.16 6.73
N THR A 313 33.45 -16.14 6.57
CA THR A 313 32.08 -16.28 6.05
C THR A 313 32.05 -16.72 4.59
N ILE A 314 31.11 -17.60 4.23
CA ILE A 314 30.87 -18.10 2.88
C ILE A 314 29.46 -17.73 2.44
N LEU A 315 29.31 -17.18 1.23
CA LEU A 315 28.03 -16.97 0.57
C LEU A 315 27.89 -17.98 -0.55
N LYS A 316 26.93 -18.91 -0.49
CA LYS A 316 26.71 -19.91 -1.55
C LYS A 316 25.44 -19.56 -2.32
N ALA A 317 25.48 -19.58 -3.65
CA ALA A 317 24.31 -19.37 -4.49
C ALA A 317 24.28 -20.34 -5.66
N GLY A 318 23.14 -21.01 -5.87
CA GLY A 318 22.92 -21.86 -7.04
C GLY A 318 21.80 -22.85 -6.84
N ASN A 319 20.67 -22.58 -7.50
CA ASN A 319 19.49 -23.43 -7.61
C ASN A 319 19.03 -24.13 -6.31
N TYR A 320 19.03 -23.46 -5.15
CA TYR A 320 18.63 -24.09 -3.87
C TYR A 320 17.17 -24.53 -3.79
N THR A 321 16.31 -24.16 -4.75
CA THR A 321 14.91 -24.61 -4.83
C THR A 321 14.74 -25.97 -5.50
N TYR A 322 15.80 -26.61 -5.99
CA TYR A 322 15.71 -27.83 -6.79
C TYR A 322 15.20 -29.06 -6.01
N ASP A 323 15.40 -29.08 -4.70
CA ASP A 323 14.96 -30.12 -3.76
C ASP A 323 13.87 -29.60 -2.80
N ALA A 324 13.18 -28.53 -3.21
CA ALA A 324 11.93 -28.11 -2.58
C ALA A 324 10.90 -29.25 -2.61
N PRO A 325 10.02 -29.37 -1.60
CA PRO A 325 9.85 -28.44 -0.48
C PRO A 325 10.86 -28.62 0.66
N LYS A 326 11.77 -29.61 0.61
CA LYS A 326 12.55 -30.05 1.78
C LYS A 326 13.84 -29.25 2.03
N PHE A 327 14.42 -28.64 0.99
CA PHE A 327 15.65 -27.83 1.10
C PHE A 327 16.82 -28.58 1.78
N GLY A 328 16.97 -29.88 1.52
CA GLY A 328 17.96 -30.72 2.20
C GLY A 328 19.39 -30.20 2.02
N GLN A 329 19.77 -29.84 0.79
CA GLN A 329 21.12 -29.32 0.52
C GLN A 329 21.37 -27.95 1.17
N LEU A 330 20.33 -27.11 1.20
CA LEU A 330 20.42 -25.79 1.82
C LEU A 330 20.65 -25.91 3.32
N LEU A 331 19.89 -26.78 3.99
CA LEU A 331 20.00 -27.03 5.43
C LEU A 331 21.36 -27.64 5.81
N GLU A 332 21.87 -28.54 4.98
CA GLU A 332 23.23 -29.06 5.13
C GLU A 332 24.28 -27.97 5.01
N ASP A 333 24.16 -27.07 4.02
CA ASP A 333 25.15 -26.02 3.80
C ASP A 333 25.17 -24.97 4.91
N VAL A 334 24.02 -24.59 5.46
CA VAL A 334 23.96 -23.63 6.58
C VAL A 334 24.23 -24.27 7.93
N SER A 335 24.51 -25.58 8.00
CA SER A 335 24.80 -26.27 9.26
C SER A 335 26.11 -25.83 9.91
N ASP A 336 27.03 -25.22 9.13
CA ASP A 336 28.16 -24.48 9.70
C ASP A 336 27.72 -23.08 10.16
N ASP A 337 28.40 -22.49 11.15
CA ASP A 337 28.01 -21.21 11.75
C ASP A 337 28.39 -19.98 10.90
N ARG A 338 28.81 -20.18 9.65
CA ARG A 338 29.46 -19.17 8.81
C ARG A 338 28.99 -19.13 7.35
N THR A 339 27.96 -19.90 6.97
CA THR A 339 27.46 -19.97 5.59
C THR A 339 26.11 -19.26 5.43
N LEU A 340 26.02 -18.42 4.40
CA LEU A 340 24.80 -17.83 3.88
C LEU A 340 24.40 -18.45 2.55
N VAL A 341 23.10 -18.46 2.25
CA VAL A 341 22.50 -19.06 1.06
C VAL A 341 21.73 -18.04 0.23
N GLY A 342 22.01 -18.05 -1.07
CA GLY A 342 21.58 -17.02 -2.01
C GLY A 342 20.54 -17.50 -3.01
N PHE A 343 19.49 -16.71 -3.18
CA PHE A 343 18.43 -16.93 -4.17
C PHE A 343 18.35 -15.73 -5.10
N SER A 344 18.69 -15.89 -6.37
CA SER A 344 18.64 -14.79 -7.36
C SER A 344 17.33 -14.82 -8.14
N ARG A 345 17.11 -15.84 -8.97
CA ARG A 345 15.95 -15.96 -9.86
C ARG A 345 14.59 -15.88 -9.15
N TYR A 346 14.46 -16.51 -7.98
CA TYR A 346 13.21 -16.43 -7.21
C TYR A 346 13.04 -15.11 -6.46
N PHE A 347 14.10 -14.39 -6.14
CA PHE A 347 13.98 -13.05 -5.56
C PHE A 347 13.50 -12.04 -6.61
N ILE A 348 13.75 -12.29 -7.91
CA ILE A 348 13.16 -11.49 -8.99
C ILE A 348 11.63 -11.53 -8.90
N SER A 349 11.02 -12.72 -8.82
CA SER A 349 9.55 -12.86 -8.83
C SER A 349 8.88 -12.76 -7.47
N ASN A 350 9.65 -12.77 -6.39
CA ASN A 350 9.16 -12.73 -5.02
C ASN A 350 9.88 -11.61 -4.28
N PRO A 351 9.38 -10.35 -4.33
CA PRO A 351 9.99 -9.24 -3.60
C PRO A 351 10.08 -9.50 -2.08
N ASP A 352 9.17 -10.34 -1.58
CA ASP A 352 9.03 -10.78 -0.19
C ASP A 352 9.62 -12.18 0.07
N LEU A 353 10.57 -12.64 -0.77
CA LEU A 353 11.11 -14.02 -0.74
C LEU A 353 11.54 -14.48 0.66
N VAL A 354 12.20 -13.62 1.43
CA VAL A 354 12.68 -13.96 2.78
C VAL A 354 11.52 -14.32 3.70
N SER A 355 10.44 -13.53 3.70
CA SER A 355 9.24 -13.89 4.46
C SER A 355 8.60 -15.18 3.95
N ARG A 356 8.58 -15.42 2.64
CA ARG A 356 8.06 -16.69 2.10
C ARG A 356 8.87 -17.90 2.56
N LEU A 357 10.20 -17.80 2.56
CA LEU A 357 11.09 -18.85 3.06
C LEU A 357 10.94 -19.05 4.57
N HIS A 358 10.82 -17.96 5.34
CA HIS A 358 10.53 -18.03 6.78
C HIS A 358 9.20 -18.74 7.02
N ASP A 359 8.20 -18.42 6.19
CA ASP A 359 6.82 -18.76 6.41
C ASP A 359 6.33 -20.06 5.76
N GLY A 360 7.09 -20.58 4.79
CA GLY A 360 6.68 -21.72 3.99
C GLY A 360 5.62 -21.38 2.95
N HIS A 361 5.60 -20.13 2.46
CA HIS A 361 4.66 -19.70 1.42
C HIS A 361 5.19 -20.03 0.02
N ASP A 362 4.28 -20.42 -0.86
CA ASP A 362 4.60 -20.75 -2.25
C ASP A 362 5.37 -19.63 -2.97
N LEU A 363 6.40 -20.03 -3.71
CA LEU A 363 7.18 -19.11 -4.52
C LEU A 363 6.51 -18.90 -5.86
N ALA A 364 6.26 -17.63 -6.20
CA ALA A 364 5.79 -17.22 -7.51
C ALA A 364 6.85 -17.56 -8.57
N PRO A 365 6.44 -18.14 -9.71
CA PRO A 365 7.36 -18.44 -10.81
C PRO A 365 7.97 -17.15 -11.37
N TYR A 366 9.22 -17.24 -11.80
CA TYR A 366 9.89 -16.16 -12.52
C TYR A 366 9.69 -16.26 -14.03
N GLU A 367 9.70 -15.13 -14.72
CA GLU A 367 9.60 -15.05 -16.17
C GLU A 367 10.93 -14.61 -16.79
N ARG A 368 11.69 -15.59 -17.30
CA ARG A 368 13.06 -15.35 -17.82
C ARG A 368 13.09 -14.30 -18.94
N GLU A 369 12.07 -14.28 -19.81
CA GLU A 369 11.96 -13.34 -20.94
C GLU A 369 11.97 -11.86 -20.50
N THR A 370 11.60 -11.58 -19.25
CA THR A 370 11.55 -10.21 -18.71
C THR A 370 12.82 -9.78 -17.98
N PHE A 371 13.78 -10.69 -17.78
CA PHE A 371 14.96 -10.45 -16.95
C PHE A 371 15.78 -9.26 -17.45
N TYR A 372 15.94 -9.11 -18.76
CA TYR A 372 16.78 -8.09 -19.39
C TYR A 372 16.00 -7.08 -20.28
N GLY A 373 14.71 -6.90 -20.02
CA GLY A 373 13.92 -5.81 -20.61
C GLY A 373 14.35 -4.39 -20.19
N ARG A 374 13.63 -3.38 -20.68
CA ARG A 374 13.87 -1.95 -20.41
C ARG A 374 12.68 -1.25 -19.75
N SER A 375 11.71 -2.00 -19.23
CA SER A 375 10.50 -1.48 -18.55
C SER A 375 10.28 -2.14 -17.18
N ASP A 376 9.30 -1.65 -16.43
CA ASP A 376 8.93 -2.14 -15.10
C ASP A 376 8.21 -3.50 -15.13
N PHE A 377 7.79 -3.95 -16.31
CA PHE A 377 7.17 -5.26 -16.52
C PHE A 377 8.17 -6.41 -16.29
N GLY A 378 7.76 -7.36 -15.45
CA GLY A 378 8.62 -8.43 -14.93
C GLY A 378 9.75 -7.90 -14.05
N TYR A 379 9.58 -6.72 -13.43
CA TYR A 379 10.58 -6.10 -12.55
C TYR A 379 9.99 -5.76 -11.17
N ASN A 380 9.16 -4.70 -11.05
CA ASN A 380 8.47 -4.33 -9.81
C ASN A 380 6.94 -4.58 -9.85
N ASP A 381 6.45 -5.23 -10.90
CA ASP A 381 5.05 -5.63 -11.03
C ASP A 381 4.75 -6.99 -10.37
N TYR A 382 5.77 -7.70 -9.89
CA TYR A 382 5.58 -8.93 -9.13
C TYR A 382 4.91 -8.65 -7.77
N PRO A 383 3.79 -9.34 -7.45
CA PRO A 383 3.08 -9.12 -6.20
C PRO A 383 3.79 -9.80 -5.03
N LYS A 384 3.60 -9.25 -3.82
CA LYS A 384 3.86 -9.99 -2.58
C LYS A 384 2.87 -11.14 -2.45
N TYR A 385 3.15 -12.07 -1.53
CA TYR A 385 2.23 -13.17 -1.27
C TYR A 385 0.85 -12.64 -0.85
N GLY A 386 -0.21 -13.16 -1.48
CA GLY A 386 -1.59 -12.72 -1.25
C GLY A 386 -2.01 -11.45 -1.98
N GLU A 387 -1.11 -10.77 -2.70
CA GLU A 387 -1.43 -9.58 -3.50
C GLU A 387 -1.69 -9.94 -4.98
N ARG A 388 -2.47 -9.10 -5.67
CA ARG A 388 -2.68 -9.22 -7.10
C ARG A 388 -1.57 -8.51 -7.86
N ARG A 389 -1.01 -9.17 -8.87
CA ARG A 389 -0.11 -8.53 -9.84
C ARG A 389 -0.79 -7.36 -10.54
N GLU A 390 -0.06 -6.27 -10.68
CA GLU A 390 -0.51 -5.10 -11.42
C GLU A 390 -0.81 -5.42 -12.90
N ASP A 391 -1.61 -4.57 -13.55
CA ASP A 391 -1.85 -4.64 -15.00
C ASP A 391 -0.54 -4.57 -15.81
N ALA A 392 -0.39 -5.51 -16.74
CA ALA A 392 0.82 -5.68 -17.52
C ALA A 392 1.09 -4.51 -18.48
N GLU A 393 0.04 -3.92 -19.06
CA GLU A 393 0.21 -2.80 -20.01
C GLU A 393 0.62 -1.52 -19.30
N ALA A 394 0.09 -1.29 -18.08
CA ALA A 394 0.57 -0.22 -17.21
C ALA A 394 2.06 -0.39 -16.87
N ALA A 395 2.49 -1.60 -16.49
CA ALA A 395 3.88 -1.89 -16.15
C ALA A 395 4.84 -1.77 -17.35
N LYS A 396 4.42 -2.17 -18.55
CA LYS A 396 5.23 -2.03 -19.77
C LYS A 396 5.51 -0.57 -20.15
N LYS A 397 4.57 0.33 -19.86
CA LYS A 397 4.71 1.78 -20.15
C LYS A 397 5.65 2.49 -19.19
N ARG A 398 5.88 1.96 -17.99
CA ARG A 398 6.83 2.53 -17.04
C ARG A 398 8.26 2.11 -17.41
N VAL A 399 9.10 3.09 -17.69
CA VAL A 399 10.51 2.91 -18.05
C VAL A 399 11.43 3.50 -16.97
N PRO A 400 12.71 3.14 -16.93
CA PRO A 400 13.70 3.75 -16.04
C PRO A 400 13.75 5.27 -16.16
N GLU A 401 13.57 5.96 -15.03
CA GLU A 401 13.72 7.41 -14.90
C GLU A 401 14.67 7.75 -13.75
N GLU A 402 15.13 9.00 -13.68
CA GLU A 402 15.98 9.45 -12.57
C GLU A 402 15.24 9.35 -11.23
N ILE A 403 15.96 8.98 -10.17
CA ILE A 403 15.43 9.05 -8.81
C ILE A 403 15.19 10.53 -8.47
N ILE A 404 13.94 10.93 -8.19
CA ILE A 404 13.58 12.30 -7.78
C ILE A 404 13.39 12.35 -6.26
N GLN A 405 13.95 13.38 -5.63
CA GLN A 405 13.75 13.75 -4.21
C GLN A 405 13.22 15.19 -4.21
N ALA A 406 12.13 15.54 -3.53
CA ALA A 406 12.05 15.68 -2.07
C ALA A 406 13.06 16.69 -1.55
N VAL A 407 13.56 17.59 -2.39
CA VAL A 407 14.40 18.67 -1.90
C VAL A 407 13.47 19.67 -1.22
N PRO A 408 13.70 20.02 0.06
CA PRO A 408 12.99 21.12 0.70
C PRO A 408 13.12 22.37 -0.16
N LEU A 409 12.00 22.98 -0.51
CA LEU A 409 11.99 24.20 -1.34
C LEU A 409 12.12 25.47 -0.50
N LYS A 410 12.20 25.36 0.83
CA LYS A 410 12.27 26.49 1.78
C LYS A 410 13.36 27.52 1.45
N ASP A 411 14.49 27.08 0.90
CA ASP A 411 15.64 27.94 0.59
C ASP A 411 15.59 28.52 -0.84
N THR A 412 14.51 28.27 -1.58
CA THR A 412 14.32 28.73 -2.96
C THR A 412 13.38 29.93 -3.04
N LYS A 413 13.31 30.59 -4.21
CA LYS A 413 12.33 31.66 -4.48
C LYS A 413 10.88 31.23 -4.29
N VAL A 414 10.57 29.93 -4.30
CA VAL A 414 9.22 29.39 -4.07
C VAL A 414 8.66 29.83 -2.72
N PHE A 415 9.50 29.94 -1.68
CA PHE A 415 9.10 30.38 -0.34
C PHE A 415 9.55 31.81 0.01
N GLN A 416 9.88 32.61 -1.01
CA GLN A 416 10.06 34.05 -0.84
C GLN A 416 8.74 34.79 -1.04
N PRO A 417 8.49 35.88 -0.28
CA PRO A 417 7.28 36.66 -0.43
C PRO A 417 7.07 37.21 -1.85
N ILE A 418 5.81 37.38 -2.23
CA ILE A 418 5.41 37.95 -3.52
C ILE A 418 4.18 38.84 -3.36
N GLN A 419 4.20 39.98 -4.06
CA GLN A 419 3.07 40.91 -4.12
C GLN A 419 2.04 40.43 -5.15
N VAL A 420 0.79 40.29 -4.74
CA VAL A 420 -0.36 40.00 -5.62
C VAL A 420 -1.45 41.03 -5.34
N GLY A 421 -1.73 41.91 -6.29
CA GLY A 421 -2.58 43.08 -6.02
C GLY A 421 -2.03 43.90 -4.86
N LYS A 422 -2.82 44.07 -3.79
CA LYS A 422 -2.40 44.74 -2.53
C LYS A 422 -1.87 43.82 -1.44
N ASN A 423 -1.97 42.49 -1.59
CA ASN A 423 -1.52 41.55 -0.56
C ASN A 423 -0.11 41.02 -0.81
N VAL A 424 0.59 40.71 0.28
CA VAL A 424 1.90 40.02 0.26
C VAL A 424 1.69 38.59 0.70
N LEU A 425 1.90 37.65 -0.22
CA LEU A 425 1.86 36.22 0.04
C LEU A 425 3.22 35.78 0.59
N SER A 426 3.24 34.75 1.44
CA SER A 426 4.48 34.23 2.05
C SER A 426 5.24 33.26 1.14
N ASN A 427 4.58 32.76 0.10
CA ASN A 427 5.10 31.76 -0.83
C ASN A 427 4.45 31.95 -2.22
N ARG A 428 5.05 31.30 -3.22
CA ARG A 428 4.67 31.37 -4.63
C ARG A 428 3.89 30.13 -5.09
N ILE A 429 3.24 29.43 -4.16
CA ILE A 429 2.41 28.25 -4.41
C ILE A 429 0.95 28.65 -4.22
N PHE A 430 0.08 28.24 -5.15
CA PHE A 430 -1.36 28.42 -4.99
C PHE A 430 -2.15 27.15 -5.24
N TYR A 431 -3.31 27.04 -4.59
CA TYR A 431 -4.29 26.00 -4.92
C TYR A 431 -5.07 26.43 -6.16
N ALA A 432 -4.83 25.76 -7.29
CA ALA A 432 -5.50 26.09 -8.53
C ALA A 432 -6.98 25.66 -8.51
N ALA A 433 -7.85 26.46 -9.14
CA ALA A 433 -9.29 26.22 -9.17
C ALA A 433 -9.62 24.78 -9.60
N SER A 434 -10.35 24.07 -8.74
CA SER A 434 -10.61 22.63 -8.87
C SER A 434 -12.05 22.31 -8.46
N THR A 435 -12.95 22.12 -9.42
CA THR A 435 -14.38 21.80 -9.15
C THR A 435 -14.55 20.49 -8.39
N ARG A 436 -15.29 20.50 -7.26
CA ARG A 436 -15.43 19.34 -6.35
C ARG A 436 -16.85 18.84 -6.15
N THR A 437 -17.85 19.55 -6.67
CA THR A 437 -19.27 19.15 -6.68
C THR A 437 -19.82 18.85 -5.26
N ARG A 438 -19.55 19.73 -4.29
CA ARG A 438 -19.91 19.57 -2.87
C ARG A 438 -20.79 20.68 -2.29
N ALA A 439 -21.25 21.62 -3.10
CA ALA A 439 -22.26 22.56 -2.68
C ALA A 439 -23.59 21.85 -2.40
N LEU A 440 -24.47 22.51 -1.66
CA LEU A 440 -25.84 22.06 -1.47
C LEU A 440 -26.63 22.10 -2.79
N GLU A 441 -27.80 21.48 -2.82
CA GLU A 441 -28.66 21.41 -4.02
C GLU A 441 -29.11 22.80 -4.51
N ASP A 442 -29.19 23.78 -3.61
CA ASP A 442 -29.49 25.18 -3.92
C ASP A 442 -28.26 25.99 -4.34
N HIS A 443 -27.10 25.34 -4.52
CA HIS A 443 -25.79 25.94 -4.82
C HIS A 443 -25.15 26.72 -3.67
N THR A 444 -25.67 26.63 -2.45
CA THR A 444 -25.03 27.23 -1.26
C THR A 444 -23.75 26.45 -0.90
N PRO A 445 -22.62 27.13 -0.64
CA PRO A 445 -21.41 26.46 -0.17
C PRO A 445 -21.64 25.68 1.11
N SER A 446 -21.17 24.43 1.16
CA SER A 446 -21.42 23.52 2.29
C SER A 446 -20.29 23.52 3.34
N ASP A 447 -20.55 22.90 4.49
CA ASP A 447 -19.54 22.68 5.54
C ASP A 447 -18.38 21.79 5.06
N LEU A 448 -18.59 20.98 4.02
CA LEU A 448 -17.51 20.20 3.40
C LEU A 448 -16.53 21.11 2.66
N GLN A 449 -17.05 22.14 1.98
CA GLN A 449 -16.20 23.13 1.32
C GLN A 449 -15.47 23.99 2.35
N LEU A 450 -16.14 24.39 3.44
CA LEU A 450 -15.49 25.10 4.56
C LEU A 450 -14.27 24.33 5.09
N ARG A 451 -14.44 23.04 5.42
CA ARG A 451 -13.34 22.18 5.86
C ARG A 451 -12.23 22.06 4.82
N ASN A 452 -12.60 21.87 3.55
CA ASN A 452 -11.64 21.74 2.46
C ASN A 452 -10.71 22.95 2.33
N TYR A 453 -11.24 24.17 2.43
CA TYR A 453 -10.44 25.40 2.35
C TYR A 453 -9.72 25.73 3.65
N ASP A 454 -10.28 25.42 4.83
CA ASP A 454 -9.56 25.55 6.12
C ASP A 454 -8.24 24.79 6.07
N GLU A 455 -8.29 23.50 5.77
CA GLU A 455 -7.12 22.63 5.79
C GLU A 455 -6.01 23.08 4.81
N ARG A 456 -6.41 23.56 3.63
CA ARG A 456 -5.50 24.00 2.54
C ARG A 456 -4.96 25.41 2.74
N THR A 457 -5.37 26.09 3.81
CA THR A 457 -4.92 27.45 4.11
C THR A 457 -4.17 27.56 5.43
N ARG A 458 -3.96 26.44 6.14
CA ARG A 458 -3.24 26.39 7.44
C ARG A 458 -1.79 26.84 7.35
N TYR A 459 -1.15 26.76 6.19
CA TYR A 459 0.14 27.39 5.97
C TYR A 459 -0.09 28.89 5.71
N PRO A 460 0.35 29.81 6.59
CA PRO A 460 0.01 31.22 6.47
C PRO A 460 0.55 31.85 5.19
N GLY A 461 -0.20 32.77 4.60
CA GLY A 461 0.18 33.52 3.40
C GLY A 461 0.05 32.73 2.09
N SER A 462 -0.69 31.62 2.10
CA SER A 462 -1.02 30.84 0.90
C SER A 462 -2.22 31.42 0.16
N LEU A 463 -2.23 31.28 -1.16
CA LEU A 463 -3.37 31.65 -2.02
C LEU A 463 -4.15 30.41 -2.43
N VAL A 464 -5.47 30.45 -2.30
CA VAL A 464 -6.37 29.44 -2.86
C VAL A 464 -7.34 30.08 -3.84
N VAL A 465 -7.49 29.50 -5.02
CA VAL A 465 -8.55 29.86 -5.96
C VAL A 465 -9.68 28.87 -5.77
N THR A 466 -10.90 29.36 -5.57
CA THR A 466 -12.06 28.50 -5.35
C THR A 466 -12.28 27.55 -6.52
N GLU A 467 -13.04 26.50 -6.29
CA GLU A 467 -13.75 25.86 -7.39
C GLU A 467 -14.55 26.86 -8.22
N ALA A 468 -14.76 26.51 -9.47
CA ALA A 468 -15.52 27.33 -10.40
C ALA A 468 -16.95 27.51 -9.86
N THR A 469 -17.36 28.77 -9.71
CA THR A 469 -18.58 29.17 -9.00
C THR A 469 -19.53 29.89 -9.96
N PHE A 470 -20.78 29.45 -10.03
CA PHE A 470 -21.77 30.04 -10.93
C PHE A 470 -22.00 31.51 -10.58
N SER A 471 -21.77 32.38 -11.56
CA SER A 471 -21.90 33.84 -11.39
C SER A 471 -23.36 34.27 -11.18
N PHE A 472 -24.29 33.61 -11.86
CA PHE A 472 -25.73 33.91 -11.87
C PHE A 472 -26.51 32.67 -12.34
N PRO A 473 -27.85 32.58 -12.19
CA PRO A 473 -28.60 31.37 -12.53
C PRO A 473 -28.38 30.87 -13.96
N GLN A 474 -28.37 31.78 -14.95
CA GLN A 474 -28.11 31.45 -16.36
C GLN A 474 -26.71 30.90 -16.64
N ALA A 475 -25.76 31.08 -15.71
CA ALA A 475 -24.38 30.63 -15.87
C ALA A 475 -24.23 29.11 -15.75
N GLY A 476 -25.19 28.43 -15.12
CA GLY A 476 -25.25 26.97 -15.00
C GLY A 476 -26.20 26.53 -13.89
N ALA A 477 -26.71 25.30 -14.00
CA ALA A 477 -27.70 24.73 -13.08
C ALA A 477 -27.33 23.31 -12.56
N SER A 478 -26.09 22.88 -12.79
CA SER A 478 -25.65 21.53 -12.40
C SER A 478 -25.56 21.39 -10.88
N PRO A 479 -26.23 20.38 -10.28
CA PRO A 479 -26.24 20.19 -8.84
C PRO A 479 -24.84 20.00 -8.22
N GLY A 480 -24.63 20.53 -7.01
CA GLY A 480 -23.38 20.40 -6.26
C GLY A 480 -22.30 21.41 -6.64
N VAL A 481 -22.49 22.24 -7.67
CA VAL A 481 -21.60 23.38 -7.98
C VAL A 481 -22.07 24.61 -7.18
N PRO A 482 -21.17 25.38 -6.53
CA PRO A 482 -21.59 26.55 -5.77
C PRO A 482 -21.99 27.73 -6.66
N GLY A 483 -22.84 28.61 -6.13
CA GLY A 483 -23.20 29.91 -6.73
C GLY A 483 -22.69 31.09 -5.91
N VAL A 484 -22.88 32.32 -6.43
CA VAL A 484 -22.62 33.60 -5.71
C VAL A 484 -23.64 34.69 -6.06
N TYR A 485 -24.88 34.30 -6.35
CA TYR A 485 -25.93 35.21 -6.83
C TYR A 485 -27.11 35.37 -5.89
N THR A 486 -27.14 34.66 -4.77
CA THR A 486 -28.14 34.82 -3.71
C THR A 486 -27.48 35.24 -2.39
N PRO A 487 -28.23 35.86 -1.45
CA PRO A 487 -27.72 36.15 -0.12
C PRO A 487 -27.19 34.91 0.63
N ASP A 488 -27.84 33.75 0.47
CA ASP A 488 -27.41 32.51 1.14
C ASP A 488 -26.08 32.02 0.58
N HIS A 489 -25.87 32.15 -0.74
CA HIS A 489 -24.59 31.86 -1.37
C HIS A 489 -23.49 32.77 -0.82
N THR A 490 -23.76 34.08 -0.77
CA THR A 490 -22.82 35.09 -0.25
C THR A 490 -22.47 34.82 1.22
N ASN A 491 -23.46 34.49 2.05
CA ASN A 491 -23.24 34.14 3.45
C ASN A 491 -22.46 32.84 3.62
N GLY A 492 -22.74 31.83 2.79
CA GLY A 492 -21.98 30.58 2.76
C GLY A 492 -20.51 30.81 2.41
N TRP A 493 -20.24 31.58 1.36
CA TRP A 493 -18.88 31.98 0.99
C TRP A 493 -18.20 32.82 2.05
N LYS A 494 -18.92 33.75 2.68
CA LYS A 494 -18.37 34.58 3.76
C LYS A 494 -17.79 33.74 4.89
N LYS A 495 -18.46 32.67 5.31
CA LYS A 495 -17.93 31.75 6.35
C LYS A 495 -16.60 31.12 5.93
N ILE A 496 -16.49 30.75 4.65
CA ILE A 496 -15.27 30.15 4.09
C ILE A 496 -14.15 31.20 4.03
N VAL A 497 -14.45 32.38 3.51
CA VAL A 497 -13.50 33.49 3.42
C VAL A 497 -12.98 33.88 4.80
N ASP A 498 -13.89 34.09 5.77
CA ASP A 498 -13.52 34.44 7.15
C ASP A 498 -12.57 33.38 7.75
N ARG A 499 -12.84 32.08 7.52
CA ARG A 499 -11.96 30.98 7.95
C ARG A 499 -10.59 31.01 7.28
N VAL A 500 -10.51 31.32 5.98
CA VAL A 500 -9.23 31.46 5.26
C VAL A 500 -8.43 32.65 5.81
N HIS A 501 -9.09 33.76 6.10
CA HIS A 501 -8.46 34.94 6.71
C HIS A 501 -7.99 34.70 8.15
N GLU A 502 -8.74 33.92 8.94
CA GLU A 502 -8.28 33.46 10.27
C GLU A 502 -6.96 32.69 10.19
N ASN A 503 -6.76 31.91 9.12
CA ASN A 503 -5.49 31.22 8.83
C ASN A 503 -4.39 32.13 8.25
N LYS A 504 -4.66 33.43 8.11
CA LYS A 504 -3.76 34.45 7.51
C LYS A 504 -3.38 34.13 6.06
N SER A 505 -4.32 33.55 5.33
CA SER A 505 -4.17 33.17 3.91
C SER A 505 -5.17 33.95 3.06
N PHE A 506 -5.07 33.83 1.73
CA PHE A 506 -5.83 34.63 0.77
C PHE A 506 -6.69 33.75 -0.13
N ILE A 507 -7.83 34.27 -0.56
CA ILE A 507 -8.78 33.51 -1.38
C ILE A 507 -9.30 34.32 -2.57
N ALA A 508 -9.27 33.68 -3.74
CA ALA A 508 -9.82 34.20 -4.98
C ALA A 508 -11.06 33.42 -5.41
N ILE A 509 -12.17 34.08 -5.72
CA ILE A 509 -13.34 33.42 -6.32
C ILE A 509 -13.18 33.33 -7.84
N GLN A 510 -13.36 32.15 -8.42
CA GLN A 510 -13.41 31.98 -9.88
C GLN A 510 -14.86 32.04 -10.36
N LEU A 511 -15.23 33.13 -11.03
CA LEU A 511 -16.54 33.33 -11.61
C LEU A 511 -16.70 32.52 -12.90
N TRP A 512 -17.75 31.71 -12.96
CA TRP A 512 -17.93 30.69 -13.97
C TRP A 512 -19.26 30.80 -14.69
N ASN A 513 -19.22 30.65 -16.01
CA ASN A 513 -20.39 30.56 -16.88
C ASN A 513 -20.15 29.52 -17.98
N LEU A 514 -21.00 28.50 -18.03
CA LEU A 514 -20.81 27.32 -18.88
C LEU A 514 -21.01 27.59 -20.37
N GLY A 515 -21.85 28.54 -20.77
CA GLY A 515 -22.25 28.74 -22.17
C GLY A 515 -22.73 27.44 -22.82
N ARG A 516 -22.19 27.07 -23.99
CA ARG A 516 -22.51 25.82 -24.71
C ARG A 516 -22.10 24.51 -24.01
N LEU A 517 -21.64 24.57 -22.76
CA LEU A 517 -21.29 23.40 -21.94
C LEU A 517 -22.26 23.19 -20.77
N GLY A 518 -23.28 24.05 -20.64
CA GLY A 518 -24.33 23.87 -19.65
C GLY A 518 -25.21 22.67 -20.01
N SER A 519 -25.66 21.91 -19.00
CA SER A 519 -26.64 20.85 -19.24
C SER A 519 -27.96 21.46 -19.72
N PRO A 520 -28.42 21.16 -20.94
CA PRO A 520 -29.69 21.67 -21.46
C PRO A 520 -30.87 21.25 -20.57
N LYS A 521 -30.78 20.04 -20.01
CA LYS A 521 -31.76 19.46 -19.09
C LYS A 521 -31.84 20.22 -17.77
N ASP A 522 -30.71 20.48 -17.12
CA ASP A 522 -30.69 21.19 -15.83
C ASP A 522 -31.15 22.64 -16.01
N LEU A 523 -30.69 23.31 -17.09
CA LEU A 523 -31.15 24.66 -17.43
C LEU A 523 -32.65 24.69 -17.69
N LYS A 524 -33.19 23.72 -18.44
CA LYS A 524 -34.64 23.61 -18.70
C LYS A 524 -35.43 23.43 -17.41
N LYS A 525 -34.94 22.56 -16.50
CA LYS A 525 -35.54 22.32 -15.19
C LYS A 525 -35.57 23.60 -14.34
N ALA A 526 -34.54 24.44 -14.47
CA ALA A 526 -34.48 25.76 -13.83
C ALA A 526 -35.25 26.86 -14.59
N GLY A 527 -35.91 26.54 -15.71
CA GLY A 527 -36.65 27.52 -16.52
C GLY A 527 -35.77 28.46 -17.34
N LEU A 528 -34.52 28.10 -17.59
CA LEU A 528 -33.50 28.93 -18.24
C LEU A 528 -33.21 28.46 -19.67
N PRO A 529 -33.03 29.40 -20.63
CA PRO A 529 -32.62 29.06 -21.99
C PRO A 529 -31.20 28.48 -22.04
N TYR A 530 -30.92 27.69 -23.08
CA TYR A 530 -29.57 27.23 -23.38
C TYR A 530 -28.88 28.19 -24.36
N VAL A 531 -27.79 28.86 -23.93
CA VAL A 531 -27.21 30.00 -24.66
C VAL A 531 -25.69 29.93 -24.81
N ALA A 532 -25.18 30.51 -25.89
CA ALA A 532 -23.74 30.60 -26.23
C ALA A 532 -23.48 31.81 -27.17
N PRO A 533 -22.22 32.10 -27.58
CA PRO A 533 -21.96 33.19 -28.53
C PRO A 533 -22.61 32.94 -29.89
N SER A 534 -22.67 31.69 -30.33
CA SER A 534 -23.34 31.23 -31.55
C SER A 534 -24.12 29.95 -31.27
N ALA A 535 -25.09 29.60 -32.12
CA ALA A 535 -25.88 28.37 -31.99
C ALA A 535 -25.09 27.13 -32.45
N ILE A 536 -23.91 26.93 -31.85
CA ILE A 536 -22.95 25.87 -32.18
C ILE A 536 -22.78 24.97 -30.96
N TYR A 537 -23.29 23.74 -31.05
CA TYR A 537 -23.13 22.74 -30.00
C TYR A 537 -21.68 22.31 -29.86
N GLU A 538 -21.29 21.88 -28.65
CA GLU A 538 -19.94 21.34 -28.43
C GLU A 538 -19.73 20.01 -29.15
N ASN A 539 -20.74 19.14 -29.15
CA ASN A 539 -20.76 17.86 -29.86
C ASN A 539 -22.21 17.42 -30.14
N GLU A 540 -22.36 16.30 -30.86
CA GLU A 540 -23.68 15.76 -31.24
C GLU A 540 -24.51 15.36 -30.02
N SER A 541 -23.90 14.79 -28.98
CA SER A 541 -24.59 14.40 -27.74
C SER A 541 -25.28 15.59 -27.06
N ALA A 542 -24.60 16.73 -26.98
CA ALA A 542 -25.17 17.95 -26.43
C ALA A 542 -26.35 18.47 -27.28
N ARG A 543 -26.35 18.24 -28.60
CA ARG A 543 -27.47 18.58 -29.49
C ARG A 543 -28.66 17.65 -29.24
N GLU A 544 -28.42 16.35 -29.22
CA GLU A 544 -29.45 15.33 -28.96
C GLU A 544 -30.14 15.56 -27.60
N GLU A 545 -29.37 15.88 -26.54
CA GLU A 545 -29.93 16.19 -25.22
C GLU A 545 -30.82 17.44 -25.26
N ALA A 546 -30.37 18.51 -25.92
CA ALA A 546 -31.11 19.77 -26.05
C ALA A 546 -32.42 19.60 -26.81
N GLU A 547 -32.42 18.80 -27.88
CA GLU A 547 -33.61 18.44 -28.66
C GLU A 547 -34.58 17.61 -27.80
N ALA A 548 -34.07 16.61 -27.06
CA ALA A 548 -34.88 15.74 -26.22
C ALA A 548 -35.64 16.47 -25.10
N VAL A 549 -35.05 17.54 -24.53
CA VAL A 549 -35.69 18.36 -23.48
C VAL A 549 -36.35 19.64 -24.00
N ASN A 550 -36.38 19.84 -25.32
CA ASN A 550 -36.90 21.02 -25.98
C ASN A 550 -36.32 22.33 -25.39
N ASN A 551 -34.99 22.39 -25.33
CA ASN A 551 -34.21 23.56 -24.92
C ASN A 551 -33.03 23.79 -25.88
N PRO A 552 -33.30 24.16 -27.14
CA PRO A 552 -32.27 24.27 -28.16
C PRO A 552 -31.25 25.36 -27.82
N LEU A 553 -29.99 25.11 -28.17
CA LEU A 553 -28.93 26.11 -28.04
C LEU A 553 -29.20 27.28 -28.98
N ARG A 554 -29.14 28.50 -28.46
CA ARG A 554 -29.23 29.72 -29.27
C ARG A 554 -28.09 30.70 -28.99
N ALA A 555 -27.86 31.60 -29.93
CA ALA A 555 -26.96 32.72 -29.72
C ALA A 555 -27.54 33.71 -28.70
N LEU A 556 -26.67 34.29 -27.86
CA LEU A 556 -26.99 35.45 -27.04
C LEU A 556 -27.30 36.65 -27.92
N THR A 557 -28.25 37.51 -27.54
CA THR A 557 -28.45 38.81 -28.20
C THR A 557 -27.46 39.85 -27.66
N GLU A 558 -27.25 40.97 -28.36
CA GLU A 558 -26.43 42.07 -27.81
C GLU A 558 -27.00 42.62 -26.49
N GLU A 559 -28.32 42.63 -26.33
CA GLU A 559 -29.00 43.05 -25.10
C GLU A 559 -28.73 42.08 -23.95
N GLU A 560 -28.71 40.77 -24.20
CA GLU A 560 -28.36 39.77 -23.19
C GLU A 560 -26.88 39.83 -22.80
N ILE A 561 -25.98 40.10 -23.75
CA ILE A 561 -24.55 40.33 -23.46
C ILE A 561 -24.40 41.59 -22.58
N HIS A 562 -25.12 42.66 -22.92
CA HIS A 562 -25.15 43.88 -22.13
C HIS A 562 -25.70 43.62 -20.71
N ASP A 563 -26.83 42.92 -20.57
CA ASP A 563 -27.39 42.55 -19.26
C ASP A 563 -26.41 41.69 -18.44
N GLN A 564 -25.73 40.75 -19.08
CA GLN A 564 -24.70 39.94 -18.42
C GLN A 564 -23.57 40.81 -17.85
N ILE A 565 -23.06 41.78 -18.62
CA ILE A 565 -21.98 42.66 -18.19
C ILE A 565 -22.45 43.58 -17.05
N TYR A 566 -23.49 44.38 -17.32
CA TYR A 566 -23.84 45.52 -16.49
C TYR A 566 -24.73 45.16 -15.30
N ASN A 567 -25.40 44.01 -15.33
CA ASN A 567 -26.27 43.55 -14.24
C ASN A 567 -25.78 42.23 -13.62
N GLN A 568 -25.65 41.14 -14.40
CA GLN A 568 -25.50 39.81 -13.82
C GLN A 568 -24.10 39.55 -13.24
N TYR A 569 -23.03 39.76 -14.00
CA TYR A 569 -21.66 39.71 -13.48
C TYR A 569 -21.40 40.80 -12.43
N THR A 570 -22.03 41.96 -12.59
CA THR A 570 -21.96 43.05 -11.61
C THR A 570 -22.53 42.65 -10.26
N ALA A 571 -23.67 41.96 -10.23
CA ALA A 571 -24.25 41.43 -9.00
C ALA A 571 -23.33 40.36 -8.37
N ALA A 572 -22.82 39.42 -9.18
CA ALA A 572 -21.88 38.40 -8.72
C ALA A 572 -20.62 39.02 -8.09
N ALA A 573 -20.07 40.07 -8.73
CA ALA A 573 -18.90 40.78 -8.25
C ALA A 573 -19.16 41.51 -6.92
N LYS A 574 -20.29 42.23 -6.81
CA LYS A 574 -20.70 42.87 -5.55
C LYS A 574 -20.88 41.85 -4.42
N ASN A 575 -21.51 40.71 -4.71
CA ASN A 575 -21.68 39.61 -3.76
C ASN A 575 -20.35 38.99 -3.34
N SER A 576 -19.39 38.89 -4.26
CA SER A 576 -18.04 38.40 -3.98
C SER A 576 -17.28 39.37 -3.07
N VAL A 577 -17.37 40.67 -3.34
CA VAL A 577 -16.80 41.72 -2.47
C VAL A 577 -17.46 41.69 -1.09
N ALA A 578 -18.79 41.52 -1.02
CA ALA A 578 -19.54 41.43 0.24
C ALA A 578 -19.20 40.16 1.05
N ALA A 579 -18.90 39.05 0.39
CA ALA A 579 -18.39 37.83 1.03
C ALA A 579 -16.96 37.99 1.58
N GLY A 580 -16.22 39.02 1.13
CA GLY A 580 -14.89 39.36 1.63
C GLY A 580 -13.73 38.82 0.79
N PHE A 581 -13.96 38.29 -0.42
CA PHE A 581 -12.88 37.73 -1.24
C PHE A 581 -11.76 38.75 -1.50
N ASP A 582 -10.52 38.26 -1.50
CA ASP A 582 -9.33 39.06 -1.79
C ASP A 582 -9.26 39.38 -3.29
N TYR A 583 -9.63 38.40 -4.12
CA TYR A 583 -9.59 38.51 -5.57
C TYR A 583 -10.82 37.89 -6.23
N LEU A 584 -11.13 38.39 -7.43
CA LEU A 584 -12.16 37.87 -8.32
C LEU A 584 -11.52 37.53 -9.66
N GLU A 585 -11.56 36.25 -10.03
CA GLU A 585 -11.00 35.73 -11.26
C GLU A 585 -12.09 35.44 -12.29
N LEU A 586 -12.01 36.08 -13.45
CA LEU A 586 -12.89 35.80 -14.59
C LEU A 586 -12.41 34.55 -15.34
N HIS A 587 -13.28 33.55 -15.48
CA HIS A 587 -12.92 32.30 -16.16
C HIS A 587 -13.07 32.40 -17.69
N ALA A 588 -12.06 32.95 -18.36
CA ALA A 588 -11.94 33.02 -19.83
C ALA A 588 -11.05 31.90 -20.41
N ALA A 589 -11.27 30.67 -19.93
CA ALA A 589 -10.46 29.50 -20.28
C ALA A 589 -11.33 28.23 -20.41
N HIS A 590 -10.72 27.11 -20.83
CA HIS A 590 -11.27 25.76 -20.84
C HIS A 590 -12.60 25.58 -21.63
N GLY A 591 -12.88 26.47 -22.57
CA GLY A 591 -14.07 26.41 -23.42
C GLY A 591 -15.36 26.87 -22.78
N TYR A 592 -15.31 27.61 -21.66
CA TYR A 592 -16.48 28.24 -21.03
C TYR A 592 -16.86 29.57 -21.69
N LEU A 593 -17.98 30.20 -21.32
CA LEU A 593 -18.61 31.25 -22.12
C LEU A 593 -17.66 32.37 -22.56
N LEU A 594 -16.86 32.94 -21.65
CA LEU A 594 -15.91 33.99 -21.99
C LEU A 594 -14.83 33.51 -22.97
N HIS A 595 -14.34 32.27 -22.83
CA HIS A 595 -13.43 31.63 -23.78
C HIS A 595 -14.12 31.37 -25.13
N GLN A 596 -15.39 30.97 -25.11
CA GLN A 596 -16.17 30.72 -26.32
C GLN A 596 -16.30 31.99 -27.18
N PHE A 597 -16.37 33.17 -26.56
CA PHE A 597 -16.35 34.44 -27.30
C PHE A 597 -15.00 34.73 -27.95
N LEU A 598 -13.88 34.36 -27.33
CA LEU A 598 -12.53 34.59 -27.85
C LEU A 598 -12.21 33.74 -29.09
N GLU A 599 -12.77 32.54 -29.17
CA GLU A 599 -12.47 31.55 -30.21
C GLU A 599 -13.45 31.60 -31.39
N ASP A 600 -12.94 31.53 -32.62
CA ASP A 600 -13.75 31.55 -33.85
C ASP A 600 -14.60 30.29 -34.06
N THR A 601 -14.12 29.13 -33.63
CA THR A 601 -14.86 27.85 -33.68
C THR A 601 -16.15 27.85 -32.87
N SER A 602 -16.28 28.73 -31.88
CA SER A 602 -17.49 28.87 -31.04
C SER A 602 -18.19 30.22 -31.22
N ASN A 603 -17.54 31.20 -31.83
CA ASN A 603 -18.08 32.53 -32.06
C ASN A 603 -18.00 32.91 -33.56
N GLN A 604 -19.09 32.59 -34.27
CA GLN A 604 -19.31 32.94 -35.67
C GLN A 604 -20.24 34.17 -35.82
N ARG A 605 -20.31 35.03 -34.80
CA ARG A 605 -21.14 36.23 -34.85
C ARG A 605 -20.60 37.21 -35.89
N THR A 606 -21.51 37.94 -36.52
CA THR A 606 -21.23 39.02 -37.48
C THR A 606 -21.49 40.42 -36.91
N ASP A 607 -21.90 40.49 -35.65
CA ASP A 607 -22.11 41.74 -34.92
C ASP A 607 -20.82 42.23 -34.24
N LYS A 608 -20.93 43.24 -33.37
CA LYS A 608 -19.76 43.85 -32.70
C LYS A 608 -19.03 42.89 -31.74
N TYR A 609 -19.57 41.72 -31.45
CA TYR A 609 -18.98 40.72 -30.54
C TYR A 609 -18.37 39.51 -31.29
N GLY A 610 -18.28 39.51 -32.62
CA GLY A 610 -17.58 38.47 -33.39
C GLY A 610 -16.98 38.93 -34.72
N GLY A 611 -16.50 37.97 -35.51
CA GLY A 611 -15.85 38.20 -36.80
C GLY A 611 -14.36 38.50 -36.69
N SER A 612 -13.96 39.60 -36.03
CA SER A 612 -12.55 39.98 -35.83
C SER A 612 -12.04 39.62 -34.43
N VAL A 613 -10.72 39.60 -34.25
CA VAL A 613 -10.08 39.34 -32.94
C VAL A 613 -10.49 40.40 -31.91
N GLU A 614 -10.55 41.67 -32.33
CA GLU A 614 -10.97 42.79 -31.48
C GLU A 614 -12.42 42.63 -31.02
N ASN A 615 -13.31 42.23 -31.92
CA ASN A 615 -14.72 42.02 -31.62
C ASN A 615 -14.93 40.79 -30.72
N ARG A 616 -14.21 39.69 -30.96
CA ARG A 616 -14.26 38.49 -30.11
C ARG A 616 -13.76 38.76 -28.68
N ALA A 617 -12.73 39.61 -28.53
CA ALA A 617 -12.23 40.04 -27.23
C ALA A 617 -13.12 41.08 -26.53
N ARG A 618 -14.07 41.71 -27.24
CA ARG A 618 -14.85 42.85 -26.74
C ARG A 618 -15.65 42.55 -25.48
N PHE A 619 -16.33 41.40 -25.40
CA PHE A 619 -17.11 41.05 -24.20
C PHE A 619 -16.18 40.99 -22.97
N VAL A 620 -15.07 40.27 -23.05
CA VAL A 620 -14.11 40.16 -21.94
C VAL A 620 -13.58 41.53 -21.52
N LEU A 621 -13.21 42.38 -22.47
CA LEU A 621 -12.66 43.71 -22.20
C LEU A 621 -13.70 44.68 -21.62
N GLU A 622 -14.92 44.74 -22.19
CA GLU A 622 -16.01 45.56 -21.66
C GLU A 622 -16.40 45.12 -20.24
N LEU A 623 -16.41 43.81 -19.98
CA LEU A 623 -16.66 43.28 -18.64
C LEU A 623 -15.59 43.72 -17.65
N ILE A 624 -14.31 43.63 -18.01
CA ILE A 624 -13.20 44.07 -17.17
C ILE A 624 -13.29 45.58 -16.89
N ASP A 625 -13.51 46.38 -17.92
CA ASP A 625 -13.64 47.84 -17.79
C ASP A 625 -14.79 48.24 -16.87
N HIS A 626 -15.91 47.51 -16.95
CA HIS A 626 -17.05 47.76 -16.08
C HIS A 626 -16.81 47.34 -14.63
N LEU A 627 -16.11 46.23 -14.40
CA LEU A 627 -15.85 45.70 -13.06
C LEU A 627 -14.73 46.42 -12.31
N ILE A 628 -13.76 47.05 -13.00
CA ILE A 628 -12.67 47.81 -12.37
C ILE A 628 -13.18 48.84 -11.32
N PRO A 629 -14.11 49.76 -11.62
CA PRO A 629 -14.60 50.72 -10.64
C PRO A 629 -15.44 50.09 -9.51
N ILE A 630 -15.92 48.85 -9.67
CA ILE A 630 -16.76 48.15 -8.69
C ILE A 630 -15.90 47.37 -7.70
N VAL A 631 -14.90 46.65 -8.21
CA VAL A 631 -14.10 45.69 -7.44
C VAL A 631 -12.72 46.25 -7.07
N GLY A 632 -12.19 47.16 -7.89
CA GLY A 632 -10.79 47.59 -7.88
C GLY A 632 -9.94 46.71 -8.81
N ALA A 633 -9.12 47.33 -9.66
CA ALA A 633 -8.26 46.61 -10.61
C ALA A 633 -7.32 45.65 -9.86
N GLU A 634 -6.80 46.05 -8.70
CA GLU A 634 -5.88 45.24 -7.88
C GLU A 634 -6.51 43.99 -7.25
N LYS A 635 -7.83 43.83 -7.37
CA LYS A 635 -8.58 42.65 -6.93
C LYS A 635 -9.17 41.85 -8.09
N LEU A 636 -9.12 42.36 -9.31
CA LEU A 636 -9.67 41.70 -10.48
C LEU A 636 -8.58 40.93 -11.22
N ALA A 637 -8.90 39.73 -11.68
CA ALA A 637 -8.00 38.84 -12.40
C ALA A 637 -8.73 38.11 -13.54
N ILE A 638 -7.96 37.50 -14.45
CA ILE A 638 -8.48 36.71 -15.56
C ILE A 638 -7.69 35.42 -15.72
N ARG A 639 -8.38 34.32 -16.05
CA ARG A 639 -7.76 33.04 -16.42
C ARG A 639 -7.94 32.72 -17.89
N ILE A 640 -6.85 32.37 -18.58
CA ILE A 640 -6.81 32.05 -20.02
C ILE A 640 -6.17 30.68 -20.30
N SER A 641 -6.51 30.06 -21.44
CA SER A 641 -5.96 28.74 -21.85
C SER A 641 -5.74 28.66 -23.37
N PRO A 642 -4.70 29.32 -23.90
CA PRO A 642 -4.53 29.51 -25.36
C PRO A 642 -4.45 28.22 -26.18
N TRP A 643 -3.97 27.13 -25.58
CA TRP A 643 -3.57 25.91 -26.28
C TRP A 643 -4.56 24.76 -26.12
N VAL A 644 -5.69 24.98 -25.44
CA VAL A 644 -6.64 23.91 -25.12
C VAL A 644 -7.40 23.47 -26.37
N THR A 645 -7.52 22.15 -26.57
CA THR A 645 -8.32 21.57 -27.68
C THR A 645 -9.56 20.81 -27.18
N MET A 646 -9.65 20.56 -25.88
CA MET A 646 -10.82 19.93 -25.25
C MET A 646 -12.07 20.82 -25.39
N LYS A 647 -13.27 20.20 -25.37
CA LYS A 647 -14.57 20.89 -25.42
C LYS A 647 -14.79 21.70 -26.71
N GLY A 648 -14.23 21.21 -27.81
CA GLY A 648 -14.35 21.79 -29.14
C GLY A 648 -13.65 23.15 -29.28
N MET A 649 -12.60 23.39 -28.49
CA MET A 649 -11.72 24.55 -28.66
C MET A 649 -10.66 24.25 -29.73
N PRO A 650 -10.21 25.25 -30.50
CA PRO A 650 -9.40 24.99 -31.68
C PRO A 650 -7.95 24.62 -31.36
N GLY A 651 -7.40 25.12 -30.25
CA GLY A 651 -5.95 25.19 -30.08
C GLY A 651 -5.30 25.80 -31.32
N ILE A 652 -4.24 25.16 -31.84
CA ILE A 652 -3.57 25.60 -33.07
C ILE A 652 -4.35 25.34 -34.37
N HIS A 653 -5.50 24.67 -34.32
CA HIS A 653 -6.25 24.20 -35.49
C HIS A 653 -7.42 25.11 -35.89
N GLY A 654 -7.57 26.28 -35.26
CA GLY A 654 -8.59 27.28 -35.60
C GLY A 654 -8.20 28.12 -36.81
N ASP A 655 -9.16 28.85 -37.37
CA ASP A 655 -8.92 29.78 -38.48
C ASP A 655 -8.03 30.95 -38.04
N THR A 656 -8.13 31.33 -36.77
CA THR A 656 -7.29 32.31 -36.10
C THR A 656 -6.28 31.60 -35.20
N HIS A 657 -4.99 31.83 -35.44
CA HIS A 657 -3.95 31.28 -34.57
C HIS A 657 -4.08 31.84 -33.13
N PRO A 658 -3.97 31.02 -32.07
CA PRO A 658 -4.13 31.45 -30.69
C PRO A 658 -3.26 32.65 -30.31
N LEU A 659 -2.00 32.68 -30.75
CA LEU A 659 -1.10 33.81 -30.49
C LEU A 659 -1.70 35.15 -30.93
N THR A 660 -2.47 35.20 -32.02
CA THR A 660 -3.11 36.44 -32.48
C THR A 660 -4.19 36.89 -31.48
N THR A 661 -5.09 35.99 -31.09
CA THR A 661 -6.18 36.28 -30.15
C THR A 661 -5.67 36.67 -28.77
N TYR A 662 -4.78 35.86 -28.18
CA TYR A 662 -4.34 36.05 -26.81
C TYR A 662 -3.30 37.16 -26.67
N SER A 663 -2.44 37.41 -27.67
CA SER A 663 -1.53 38.57 -27.64
C SER A 663 -2.31 39.88 -27.72
N TYR A 664 -3.36 39.95 -28.55
CA TYR A 664 -4.26 41.11 -28.59
C TYR A 664 -4.88 41.37 -27.21
N LEU A 665 -5.50 40.35 -26.61
CA LEU A 665 -6.10 40.46 -25.27
C LEU A 665 -5.08 40.95 -24.23
N LEU A 666 -3.89 40.35 -24.19
CA LEU A 666 -2.85 40.75 -23.22
C LEU A 666 -2.31 42.16 -23.46
N HIS A 667 -2.15 42.60 -24.71
CA HIS A 667 -1.78 43.99 -25.01
C HIS A 667 -2.85 44.97 -24.53
N GLU A 668 -4.12 44.65 -24.72
CA GLU A 668 -5.23 45.47 -24.22
C GLU A 668 -5.28 45.53 -22.68
N LEU A 669 -4.95 44.44 -22.00
CA LEU A 669 -4.81 44.42 -20.54
C LEU A 669 -3.60 45.22 -20.07
N GLU A 670 -2.46 45.12 -20.75
CA GLU A 670 -1.26 45.90 -20.39
C GLU A 670 -1.46 47.39 -20.65
N LYS A 671 -2.21 47.80 -21.69
CA LYS A 671 -2.62 49.21 -21.89
C LYS A 671 -3.42 49.73 -20.70
N ARG A 672 -4.38 48.95 -20.19
CA ARG A 672 -5.15 49.30 -18.98
C ARG A 672 -4.25 49.40 -17.75
N ALA A 673 -3.28 48.50 -17.62
CA ALA A 673 -2.31 48.51 -16.54
C ALA A 673 -1.41 49.76 -16.58
N GLN A 674 -0.97 50.18 -17.76
CA GLN A 674 -0.21 51.43 -17.98
C GLN A 674 -1.04 52.68 -17.66
N ALA A 675 -2.36 52.61 -17.85
CA ALA A 675 -3.30 53.66 -17.45
C ALA A 675 -3.65 53.65 -15.94
N GLY A 676 -3.00 52.82 -15.13
CA GLY A 676 -3.20 52.73 -13.68
C GLY A 676 -4.19 51.66 -13.22
N ASN A 677 -4.81 50.92 -14.13
CA ASN A 677 -5.79 49.86 -13.84
C ASN A 677 -5.15 48.46 -13.98
N ARG A 678 -4.05 48.22 -13.25
CA ARG A 678 -3.36 46.91 -13.32
C ARG A 678 -4.16 45.86 -12.57
N LEU A 679 -4.56 44.80 -13.29
CA LEU A 679 -5.19 43.61 -12.72
C LEU A 679 -4.27 42.92 -11.69
N ALA A 680 -4.89 42.26 -10.70
CA ALA A 680 -4.19 41.54 -9.63
C ALA A 680 -3.19 40.51 -10.19
N TYR A 681 -3.64 39.73 -11.17
CA TYR A 681 -2.83 38.75 -11.89
C TYR A 681 -3.52 38.28 -13.19
N VAL A 682 -2.72 37.67 -14.07
CA VAL A 682 -3.21 36.84 -15.20
C VAL A 682 -2.89 35.38 -14.87
N SER A 683 -3.90 34.52 -14.81
CA SER A 683 -3.71 33.08 -14.69
C SER A 683 -3.69 32.44 -16.08
N VAL A 684 -2.70 31.59 -16.34
CA VAL A 684 -2.55 30.89 -17.62
C VAL A 684 -2.45 29.38 -17.39
N VAL A 685 -3.15 28.63 -18.23
CA VAL A 685 -3.06 27.16 -18.28
C VAL A 685 -1.88 26.78 -19.16
N GLU A 686 -1.01 25.91 -18.66
CA GLU A 686 0.17 25.48 -19.40
C GLU A 686 -0.18 24.55 -20.56
N PRO A 687 0.53 24.61 -21.72
CA PRO A 687 0.23 23.79 -22.90
C PRO A 687 0.34 22.27 -22.66
N ARG A 688 1.05 21.87 -21.59
CA ARG A 688 1.10 20.49 -21.08
C ARG A 688 -0.20 19.99 -20.44
N VAL A 689 -1.22 20.85 -20.30
CA VAL A 689 -2.52 20.51 -19.73
C VAL A 689 -3.61 20.76 -20.76
N ASN A 690 -4.37 19.71 -21.09
CA ASN A 690 -5.56 19.81 -21.91
C ASN A 690 -6.79 19.43 -21.08
N GLY A 691 -7.36 20.44 -20.40
CA GLY A 691 -8.47 20.26 -19.49
C GLY A 691 -8.15 19.31 -18.33
N ALA A 692 -8.77 18.13 -18.31
CA ALA A 692 -8.56 17.13 -17.26
C ALA A 692 -7.31 16.27 -17.48
N PHE A 693 -6.61 16.39 -18.61
CA PHE A 693 -5.52 15.50 -19.01
C PHE A 693 -4.17 16.22 -19.04
N SER A 694 -3.11 15.48 -18.76
CA SER A 694 -1.73 15.92 -19.00
C SER A 694 -1.31 15.38 -20.37
N LEU A 695 -0.60 16.18 -21.17
CA LEU A 695 -0.14 15.82 -22.51
C LEU A 695 1.33 15.41 -22.48
N ASP A 696 1.67 14.36 -23.22
CA ASP A 696 3.07 14.00 -23.51
C ASP A 696 3.74 15.15 -24.28
N ALA A 697 5.05 15.34 -24.11
CA ALA A 697 5.80 16.45 -24.73
C ALA A 697 5.59 16.56 -26.26
N LYS A 698 5.44 15.44 -26.96
CA LYS A 698 5.20 15.38 -28.42
C LYS A 698 3.80 15.89 -28.83
N ASP A 699 2.83 15.84 -27.92
CA ASP A 699 1.42 16.19 -28.17
C ASP A 699 1.11 17.61 -27.69
N GLN A 700 2.07 18.27 -27.03
CA GLN A 700 1.95 19.67 -26.61
C GLN A 700 2.01 20.59 -27.82
N THR A 701 1.13 21.60 -27.84
CA THR A 701 1.09 22.59 -28.90
C THR A 701 1.30 23.99 -28.31
N GLY A 702 2.28 24.71 -28.85
CA GLY A 702 2.61 26.07 -28.44
C GLY A 702 3.40 26.21 -27.12
N ASP A 703 3.66 27.47 -26.76
CA ASP A 703 4.40 27.87 -25.56
C ASP A 703 3.83 29.17 -24.96
N ASN A 704 3.84 29.29 -23.63
CA ASN A 704 3.30 30.44 -22.90
C ASN A 704 4.29 31.61 -22.75
N GLY A 705 5.48 31.57 -23.33
CA GLY A 705 6.48 32.64 -23.23
C GLY A 705 5.95 34.02 -23.61
N PHE A 706 5.05 34.10 -24.60
CA PHE A 706 4.41 35.37 -25.00
C PHE A 706 3.62 36.04 -23.88
N VAL A 707 3.11 35.29 -22.90
CA VAL A 707 2.42 35.85 -21.74
C VAL A 707 3.38 36.63 -20.87
N GLU A 708 4.58 36.08 -20.63
CA GLU A 708 5.63 36.75 -19.87
C GLU A 708 6.18 37.97 -20.63
N ASP A 709 6.26 37.88 -21.96
CA ASP A 709 6.74 38.96 -22.81
C ASP A 709 5.78 40.15 -22.85
N ILE A 710 4.47 39.92 -22.86
CA ILE A 710 3.47 40.99 -23.01
C ILE A 710 3.02 41.51 -21.65
N TRP A 711 2.53 40.63 -20.76
CA TRP A 711 1.97 41.04 -19.47
C TRP A 711 3.07 41.30 -18.46
N LYS A 712 3.12 42.50 -17.88
CA LYS A 712 4.18 42.89 -16.92
C LYS A 712 3.83 42.69 -15.44
N GLY A 713 2.59 42.31 -15.15
CA GLY A 713 2.11 42.03 -13.78
C GLY A 713 2.39 40.60 -13.31
N THR A 714 1.71 40.22 -12.22
CA THR A 714 1.78 38.88 -11.63
C THR A 714 1.14 37.83 -12.54
N ILE A 715 1.74 36.64 -12.59
CA ILE A 715 1.32 35.50 -13.42
C ILE A 715 1.06 34.28 -12.52
N LEU A 716 -0.08 33.61 -12.70
CA LEU A 716 -0.39 32.33 -12.08
C LEU A 716 -0.34 31.21 -13.13
N LYS A 717 0.74 30.41 -13.14
CA LYS A 717 0.86 29.26 -14.04
C LYS A 717 0.16 28.02 -13.46
N ALA A 718 -0.81 27.48 -14.18
CA ALA A 718 -1.53 26.26 -13.79
C ALA A 718 -1.18 25.12 -14.75
N GLY A 719 -0.25 24.25 -14.35
CA GLY A 719 0.42 23.33 -15.28
C GLY A 719 0.57 21.87 -14.90
N ASN A 720 -0.21 21.38 -13.93
CA ASN A 720 -0.04 20.01 -13.42
C ASN A 720 1.40 19.75 -12.95
N TYR A 721 1.95 20.64 -12.12
CA TYR A 721 3.22 20.43 -11.45
C TYR A 721 3.10 19.19 -10.54
N THR A 722 3.60 18.06 -11.02
CA THR A 722 3.54 16.75 -10.35
C THR A 722 4.93 16.36 -9.93
N TYR A 723 5.10 16.05 -8.64
CA TYR A 723 6.40 15.86 -8.00
C TYR A 723 7.30 14.78 -8.63
N ASP A 724 6.68 13.79 -9.24
CA ASP A 724 7.27 12.66 -9.97
C ASP A 724 7.58 12.97 -11.44
N ALA A 725 7.13 14.10 -11.97
CA ALA A 725 7.32 14.45 -13.37
C ALA A 725 8.52 15.42 -13.56
N PRO A 726 9.24 15.35 -14.70
CA PRO A 726 10.32 16.28 -15.03
C PRO A 726 9.95 17.76 -14.82
N GLU A 727 8.68 18.10 -14.98
CA GLU A 727 8.07 19.40 -14.79
C GLU A 727 8.12 19.93 -13.36
N PHE A 728 8.15 19.09 -12.32
CA PHE A 728 8.36 19.59 -10.95
C PHE A 728 9.72 20.28 -10.82
N ARG A 729 10.70 19.86 -11.61
CA ARG A 729 12.02 20.51 -11.67
C ARG A 729 11.93 21.94 -12.24
N SER A 730 10.87 22.26 -12.98
CA SER A 730 10.66 23.62 -13.49
C SER A 730 10.06 24.56 -12.45
N VAL A 731 9.53 24.09 -11.31
CA VAL A 731 8.88 24.97 -10.31
C VAL A 731 9.79 26.11 -9.87
N VAL A 732 11.06 25.82 -9.57
CA VAL A 732 12.04 26.85 -9.16
C VAL A 732 12.36 27.80 -10.32
N ASN A 733 12.43 27.29 -11.55
CA ASN A 733 12.73 28.07 -12.75
C ASN A 733 11.54 28.97 -13.14
N ASP A 734 10.31 28.46 -13.07
CA ASP A 734 9.08 29.17 -13.41
C ASP A 734 8.86 30.37 -12.48
N VAL A 735 9.25 30.27 -11.21
CA VAL A 735 9.16 31.40 -10.25
C VAL A 735 10.38 32.33 -10.28
N ALA A 736 11.37 32.10 -11.15
CA ALA A 736 12.64 32.84 -11.14
C ALA A 736 12.48 34.33 -11.49
N ASN A 737 11.44 34.68 -12.27
CA ASN A 737 11.17 36.03 -12.81
C ASN A 737 10.50 37.02 -11.81
N ASP A 738 10.42 36.67 -10.52
CA ASP A 738 9.89 37.50 -9.41
C ASP A 738 8.42 37.90 -9.45
N ARG A 739 7.67 37.42 -10.44
CA ARG A 739 6.25 37.75 -10.63
C ARG A 739 5.36 36.54 -10.90
N THR A 740 5.90 35.33 -10.81
CA THR A 740 5.16 34.09 -11.12
C THR A 740 4.89 33.26 -9.88
N LEU A 741 3.66 32.75 -9.79
CA LEU A 741 3.23 31.72 -8.86
C LEU A 741 2.88 30.44 -9.64
N VAL A 742 3.11 29.29 -9.01
CA VAL A 742 2.83 27.96 -9.59
C VAL A 742 1.65 27.28 -8.88
N GLY A 743 0.74 26.73 -9.68
CA GLY A 743 -0.53 26.18 -9.22
C GLY A 743 -0.53 24.67 -9.12
N PHE A 744 -0.83 24.15 -7.93
CA PHE A 744 -1.08 22.73 -7.70
C PHE A 744 -2.58 22.49 -7.55
N SER A 745 -3.10 21.43 -8.16
CA SER A 745 -4.51 21.02 -8.06
C SER A 745 -4.62 19.60 -7.52
N ARG A 746 -4.28 18.59 -8.33
CA ARG A 746 -4.46 17.16 -8.03
C ARG A 746 -3.74 16.71 -6.76
N TYR A 747 -2.47 17.07 -6.62
CA TYR A 747 -1.69 16.77 -5.42
C TYR A 747 -2.13 17.59 -4.21
N TYR A 748 -2.60 18.83 -4.39
CA TYR A 748 -3.12 19.64 -3.29
C TYR A 748 -4.49 19.11 -2.80
N ILE A 749 -5.26 18.44 -3.67
CA ILE A 749 -6.43 17.67 -3.25
C ILE A 749 -5.98 16.53 -2.33
N ALA A 750 -4.93 15.80 -2.68
CA ALA A 750 -4.46 14.66 -1.89
C ALA A 750 -3.66 15.02 -0.62
N ASN A 751 -3.12 16.24 -0.58
CA ASN A 751 -2.24 16.72 0.47
C ASN A 751 -2.74 18.10 0.92
N PRO A 752 -3.67 18.19 1.88
CA PRO A 752 -4.14 19.48 2.38
C PRO A 752 -3.01 20.33 2.98
N ASP A 753 -1.95 19.69 3.46
CA ASP A 753 -0.70 20.26 3.97
C ASP A 753 0.40 20.43 2.89
N LEU A 754 0.03 20.45 1.59
CA LEU A 754 1.00 20.45 0.47
C LEU A 754 2.10 21.50 0.63
N VAL A 755 1.75 22.73 1.00
CA VAL A 755 2.73 23.81 1.13
C VAL A 755 3.76 23.50 2.22
N GLN A 756 3.34 22.95 3.36
CA GLN A 756 4.27 22.50 4.40
C GLN A 756 5.17 21.36 3.89
N ARG A 757 4.60 20.41 3.15
CA ARG A 757 5.38 19.29 2.59
C ARG A 757 6.44 19.78 1.61
N LEU A 758 6.10 20.73 0.74
CA LEU A 758 7.05 21.34 -0.20
C LEU A 758 8.11 22.18 0.51
N HIS A 759 7.73 22.89 1.58
CA HIS A 759 8.66 23.65 2.42
C HIS A 759 9.73 22.73 3.02
N ASP A 760 9.30 21.65 3.66
CA ASP A 760 10.16 20.76 4.46
C ASP A 760 10.78 19.60 3.65
N GLY A 761 10.39 19.41 2.39
CA GLY A 761 10.83 18.27 1.59
C GLY A 761 10.21 16.95 2.05
N LEU A 762 8.96 16.98 2.52
CA LEU A 762 8.22 15.79 2.92
C LEU A 762 7.62 15.08 1.69
N PRO A 763 7.50 13.74 1.71
CA PRO A 763 6.85 12.99 0.64
C PRO A 763 5.40 13.43 0.40
N LEU A 764 4.94 13.46 -0.86
CA LEU A 764 3.54 13.72 -1.19
C LEU A 764 2.75 12.42 -1.28
N LYS A 765 1.52 12.42 -0.76
CA LYS A 765 0.54 11.35 -0.96
C LYS A 765 0.08 11.34 -2.43
N PRO A 766 0.01 10.17 -3.08
CA PRO A 766 -0.58 10.07 -4.41
C PRO A 766 -2.07 10.45 -4.37
N TYR A 767 -2.58 10.94 -5.50
CA TYR A 767 -3.98 11.25 -5.67
C TYR A 767 -4.72 10.13 -6.44
N ASP A 768 -6.02 10.00 -6.18
CA ASP A 768 -6.96 9.04 -6.73
C ASP A 768 -8.11 9.85 -7.33
N ARG A 769 -8.17 9.81 -8.66
CA ARG A 769 -9.17 10.56 -9.43
C ARG A 769 -10.60 10.07 -9.18
N SER A 770 -10.79 8.82 -8.76
CA SER A 770 -12.14 8.27 -8.48
C SER A 770 -12.85 9.02 -7.35
N LEU A 771 -12.10 9.77 -6.54
CA LEU A 771 -12.59 10.51 -5.39
C LEU A 771 -12.85 12.01 -5.67
N PHE A 772 -12.53 12.52 -6.87
CA PHE A 772 -12.49 13.98 -7.09
C PHE A 772 -13.86 14.64 -7.09
N TYR A 773 -14.87 14.01 -7.70
CA TYR A 773 -16.23 14.55 -7.87
C TYR A 773 -17.27 13.88 -6.96
N ARG A 774 -16.81 13.30 -5.83
CA ARG A 774 -17.72 12.74 -4.84
C ARG A 774 -18.38 13.86 -4.04
N ARG A 775 -19.68 13.68 -3.77
CA ARG A 775 -20.47 14.57 -2.90
C ARG A 775 -20.18 14.39 -1.41
N ASP A 776 -19.43 13.34 -1.04
CA ASP A 776 -18.92 13.11 0.32
C ASP A 776 -17.46 13.58 0.46
N ASN A 777 -16.94 13.54 1.70
CA ASN A 777 -15.59 13.99 2.04
C ASN A 777 -14.54 12.87 2.01
N TRP A 778 -14.92 11.71 1.46
CA TRP A 778 -14.17 10.48 1.61
C TRP A 778 -12.79 10.52 0.93
N GLY A 779 -11.78 9.97 1.63
CA GLY A 779 -10.45 9.67 1.09
C GLY A 779 -9.43 10.81 1.05
N TYR A 780 -9.80 12.06 1.39
CA TYR A 780 -8.81 13.15 1.48
C TYR A 780 -8.86 14.02 2.74
N ASN A 781 -10.01 14.14 3.43
CA ASN A 781 -10.17 15.10 4.52
C ASN A 781 -11.08 14.62 5.69
N THR A 782 -11.07 13.34 6.13
CA THR A 782 -12.02 12.91 7.18
C THR A 782 -11.37 12.31 8.44
N PRO A 783 -11.19 13.10 9.52
CA PRO A 783 -11.37 12.60 10.88
C PRO A 783 -12.83 12.17 11.04
N LEU A 784 -13.09 10.94 11.48
CA LEU A 784 -14.45 10.38 11.54
C LEU A 784 -15.28 10.89 12.73
N GLY A 785 -14.74 11.82 13.53
CA GLY A 785 -15.30 12.26 14.80
C GLY A 785 -16.74 12.78 14.76
N ASP A 786 -17.21 13.25 13.61
CA ASP A 786 -18.58 13.76 13.43
C ASP A 786 -19.58 12.71 12.90
N THR A 787 -19.11 11.48 12.61
CA THR A 787 -19.95 10.44 12.00
C THR A 787 -20.83 9.73 13.03
N LYS A 788 -21.95 9.14 12.56
CA LYS A 788 -22.88 8.37 13.39
C LYS A 788 -22.24 7.15 14.07
N VAL A 789 -21.06 6.73 13.59
CA VAL A 789 -20.23 5.68 14.20
C VAL A 789 -19.82 6.03 15.63
N PHE A 790 -19.68 7.32 15.97
CA PHE A 790 -19.36 7.79 17.34
C PHE A 790 -20.58 8.33 18.09
N ALA A 791 -21.78 8.15 17.56
CA ALA A 791 -23.01 8.48 18.28
C ALA A 791 -23.35 7.36 19.28
N PRO A 792 -23.94 7.70 20.45
CA PRO A 792 -24.38 6.70 21.41
C PRO A 792 -25.40 5.70 20.83
N ILE A 793 -25.43 4.49 21.39
CA ILE A 793 -26.38 3.43 21.05
C ILE A 793 -26.78 2.62 22.28
N GLN A 794 -28.05 2.22 22.36
CA GLN A 794 -28.57 1.34 23.40
C GLN A 794 -28.30 -0.13 23.04
N VAL A 795 -27.71 -0.88 23.97
CA VAL A 795 -27.52 -2.32 23.90
C VAL A 795 -28.02 -2.92 25.22
N GLY A 796 -29.07 -3.75 25.17
CA GLY A 796 -29.74 -4.20 26.39
C GLY A 796 -30.10 -3.03 27.30
N LYS A 797 -29.60 -3.04 28.55
CA LYS A 797 -29.76 -1.93 29.52
C LYS A 797 -28.68 -0.86 29.47
N ASN A 798 -27.59 -1.05 28.74
CA ASN A 798 -26.48 -0.09 28.73
C ASN A 798 -26.51 0.82 27.50
N THR A 799 -26.06 2.06 27.68
CA THR A 799 -25.82 3.01 26.59
C THR A 799 -24.32 3.07 26.31
N LEU A 800 -23.92 2.64 25.11
CA LEU A 800 -22.55 2.76 24.63
C LEU A 800 -22.29 4.17 24.08
N SER A 801 -21.03 4.61 24.11
CA SER A 801 -20.62 5.93 23.61
C SER A 801 -20.38 5.96 22.10
N ASN A 802 -20.24 4.79 21.48
CA ASN A 802 -19.91 4.62 20.07
C ASN A 802 -20.49 3.29 19.55
N ARG A 803 -20.46 3.12 18.23
CA ARG A 803 -21.01 1.98 17.50
C ARG A 803 -19.93 1.02 17.01
N ILE A 804 -18.74 1.07 17.61
CA ILE A 804 -17.61 0.18 17.29
C ILE A 804 -17.52 -0.86 18.39
N PHE A 805 -17.35 -2.13 18.02
CA PHE A 805 -17.12 -3.19 19.00
C PHE A 805 -15.96 -4.11 18.60
N MET A 806 -15.33 -4.72 19.60
CA MET A 806 -14.36 -5.80 19.39
C MET A 806 -15.11 -7.13 19.30
N CYS A 807 -14.99 -7.83 18.18
CA CYS A 807 -15.59 -9.15 18.00
C CYS A 807 -14.81 -10.22 18.79
N PRO A 808 -15.41 -11.39 19.07
CA PRO A 808 -14.69 -12.51 19.66
C PRO A 808 -13.62 -13.03 18.69
N THR A 809 -12.36 -13.03 19.14
CA THR A 809 -11.21 -13.48 18.35
C THR A 809 -10.38 -14.45 19.19
N THR A 810 -10.61 -15.75 19.10
CA THR A 810 -9.85 -16.76 19.88
C THR A 810 -8.35 -16.72 19.58
N ARG A 811 -7.48 -16.67 20.61
CA ARG A 811 -6.01 -16.48 20.48
C ARG A 811 -5.15 -17.51 21.21
N LEU A 812 -5.75 -18.50 21.87
CA LEU A 812 -5.04 -19.62 22.53
C LEU A 812 -4.07 -19.18 23.66
N LYS A 813 -4.44 -18.16 24.44
CA LYS A 813 -3.61 -17.59 25.52
C LYS A 813 -4.10 -17.90 26.94
N ALA A 814 -5.05 -18.80 27.12
CA ALA A 814 -5.40 -19.29 28.45
C ALA A 814 -4.28 -20.20 28.99
N LEU A 815 -4.33 -20.49 30.28
CA LEU A 815 -3.54 -21.56 30.88
C LEU A 815 -4.03 -22.94 30.38
N ASP A 816 -3.27 -23.99 30.66
CA ASP A 816 -3.58 -25.34 30.17
C ASP A 816 -4.93 -25.88 30.68
N ASP A 817 -5.41 -25.38 31.83
CA ASP A 817 -6.74 -25.69 32.38
C ASP A 817 -7.86 -24.77 31.85
N GLY A 818 -7.56 -23.92 30.87
CA GLY A 818 -8.47 -22.94 30.30
C GLY A 818 -8.72 -21.70 31.17
N THR A 819 -7.97 -21.49 32.25
CA THR A 819 -8.06 -20.23 33.01
C THR A 819 -7.49 -19.07 32.20
N PRO A 820 -8.20 -17.93 32.04
CA PRO A 820 -7.64 -16.73 31.42
C PRO A 820 -6.33 -16.28 32.10
N SER A 821 -5.37 -15.83 31.30
CA SER A 821 -4.03 -15.44 31.77
C SER A 821 -3.87 -13.94 31.95
N ASN A 822 -2.74 -13.53 32.52
CA ASN A 822 -2.32 -12.13 32.59
C ASN A 822 -2.24 -11.44 31.21
N LEU A 823 -1.95 -12.18 30.13
CA LEU A 823 -1.92 -11.63 28.78
C LEU A 823 -3.32 -11.23 28.29
N ALA A 824 -4.34 -12.05 28.58
CA ALA A 824 -5.73 -11.71 28.29
C ALA A 824 -6.18 -10.50 29.13
N LEU A 825 -5.77 -10.43 30.40
CA LEU A 825 -6.03 -9.26 31.25
C LEU A 825 -5.48 -7.97 30.64
N GLN A 826 -4.23 -7.98 30.16
CA GLN A 826 -3.64 -6.81 29.51
C GLN A 826 -4.36 -6.43 28.21
N LEU A 827 -4.71 -7.42 27.38
CA LEU A 827 -5.40 -7.18 26.11
C LEU A 827 -6.70 -6.41 26.34
N TYR A 828 -7.58 -6.95 27.19
CA TYR A 828 -8.88 -6.35 27.43
C TYR A 828 -8.79 -5.02 28.19
N ASP A 829 -7.79 -4.82 29.06
CA ASP A 829 -7.51 -3.51 29.65
C ASP A 829 -7.24 -2.46 28.56
N GLU A 830 -6.30 -2.76 27.67
CA GLU A 830 -5.88 -1.80 26.64
C GLU A 830 -7.02 -1.50 25.64
N ARG A 831 -7.75 -2.52 25.18
CA ARG A 831 -8.79 -2.35 24.14
C ARG A 831 -10.08 -1.71 24.68
N SER A 832 -10.22 -1.65 26.01
CA SER A 832 -11.35 -1.02 26.68
C SER A 832 -11.11 0.43 27.08
N LYS A 833 -9.91 1.00 26.82
CA LYS A 833 -9.54 2.35 27.28
C LYS A 833 -10.40 3.47 26.70
N PHE A 834 -10.98 3.30 25.51
CA PHE A 834 -11.95 4.26 25.01
C PHE A 834 -13.29 4.06 25.74
N PRO A 835 -13.74 5.00 26.59
CA PRO A 835 -14.90 4.80 27.44
C PRO A 835 -16.18 4.55 26.63
N GLY A 836 -17.01 3.62 27.09
CA GLY A 836 -18.29 3.27 26.48
C GLY A 836 -18.21 2.36 25.26
N SER A 837 -17.06 1.71 25.02
CA SER A 837 -16.90 0.69 23.97
C SER A 837 -17.38 -0.68 24.42
N LEU A 838 -17.83 -1.51 23.47
CA LEU A 838 -18.21 -2.90 23.71
C LEU A 838 -17.11 -3.85 23.22
N LEU A 839 -16.75 -4.81 24.07
CA LEU A 839 -15.83 -5.89 23.73
C LEU A 839 -16.57 -7.22 23.84
N THR A 840 -16.42 -8.10 22.87
CA THR A 840 -16.84 -9.50 23.01
C THR A 840 -15.61 -10.34 23.23
N ALA A 841 -15.56 -11.01 24.38
CA ALA A 841 -14.46 -11.86 24.78
C ALA A 841 -14.30 -13.05 23.82
N GLU A 842 -13.11 -13.65 23.78
CA GLU A 842 -12.81 -14.81 22.95
C GLU A 842 -13.83 -15.94 23.15
N GLY A 843 -13.97 -16.81 22.14
CA GLY A 843 -14.82 -17.99 22.26
C GLY A 843 -14.43 -18.77 23.51
N THR A 844 -15.40 -18.93 24.42
CA THR A 844 -15.21 -19.55 25.72
C THR A 844 -16.07 -20.81 25.82
N TYR A 845 -15.46 -21.94 26.16
CA TYR A 845 -16.20 -23.20 26.23
C TYR A 845 -17.02 -23.26 27.53
N ALA A 846 -18.30 -23.58 27.38
CA ALA A 846 -19.29 -23.47 28.45
C ALA A 846 -19.11 -24.55 29.54
N PHE A 847 -18.55 -25.70 29.19
CA PHE A 847 -18.37 -26.88 30.04
C PHE A 847 -17.25 -27.74 29.47
N GLU A 848 -16.63 -28.58 30.30
CA GLU A 848 -15.32 -29.19 30.01
C GLU A 848 -15.26 -30.00 28.70
N GLU A 849 -16.34 -30.71 28.36
CA GLU A 849 -16.45 -31.52 27.14
C GLU A 849 -16.57 -30.68 25.86
N GLY A 850 -16.81 -29.37 25.98
CA GLY A 850 -16.91 -28.45 24.85
C GLY A 850 -15.57 -27.96 24.29
N LEU A 851 -14.44 -28.46 24.80
CA LEU A 851 -13.09 -28.04 24.41
C LEU A 851 -12.78 -28.35 22.93
N ILE A 852 -12.46 -27.31 22.14
CA ILE A 852 -11.97 -27.48 20.75
C ILE A 852 -10.44 -27.59 20.72
N TYR A 853 -9.76 -26.61 21.32
CA TYR A 853 -8.31 -26.43 21.22
C TYR A 853 -7.69 -26.21 22.61
N PRO A 854 -6.45 -26.68 22.83
CA PRO A 854 -5.70 -26.34 24.04
C PRO A 854 -5.61 -24.83 24.26
N ARG A 855 -5.59 -24.40 25.52
CA ARG A 855 -5.43 -22.98 25.91
C ARG A 855 -6.50 -22.02 25.38
N THR A 856 -7.67 -22.54 25.01
CA THR A 856 -8.90 -21.73 24.92
C THR A 856 -9.42 -21.45 26.33
N PRO A 857 -10.10 -20.30 26.57
CA PRO A 857 -10.62 -20.00 27.90
C PRO A 857 -11.92 -20.76 28.22
N GLY A 858 -12.11 -21.14 29.49
CA GLY A 858 -13.34 -21.75 30.01
C GLY A 858 -14.09 -20.86 31.00
N ILE A 859 -15.31 -21.27 31.41
CA ILE A 859 -16.14 -20.57 32.41
C ILE A 859 -16.99 -21.51 33.30
N PHE A 860 -16.54 -22.75 33.54
CA PHE A 860 -17.30 -23.74 34.33
C PHE A 860 -16.70 -24.00 35.72
N THR A 861 -15.46 -23.60 35.96
CA THR A 861 -14.82 -23.71 37.28
C THR A 861 -14.84 -22.38 38.05
N GLU A 862 -14.77 -22.43 39.38
CA GLU A 862 -14.64 -21.22 40.21
C GLU A 862 -13.38 -20.41 39.86
N ARG A 863 -12.28 -21.10 39.54
CA ARG A 863 -11.02 -20.46 39.10
C ARG A 863 -11.19 -19.68 37.80
N HIS A 864 -11.96 -20.22 36.85
CA HIS A 864 -12.28 -19.50 35.62
C HIS A 864 -13.08 -18.23 35.91
N VAL A 865 -14.10 -18.33 36.77
CA VAL A 865 -14.94 -17.20 37.19
C VAL A 865 -14.09 -16.10 37.85
N GLU A 866 -13.21 -16.46 38.79
CA GLU A 866 -12.34 -15.49 39.48
C GLU A 866 -11.32 -14.82 38.54
N ALA A 867 -10.76 -15.56 37.60
CA ALA A 867 -9.84 -14.99 36.61
C ALA A 867 -10.56 -14.03 35.67
N TRP A 868 -11.72 -14.42 35.12
CA TRP A 868 -12.55 -13.55 34.30
C TRP A 868 -13.01 -12.31 35.06
N LYS A 869 -13.35 -12.45 36.34
CA LYS A 869 -13.74 -11.32 37.20
C LYS A 869 -12.70 -10.21 37.20
N LYS A 870 -11.41 -10.54 37.28
CA LYS A 870 -10.32 -9.55 37.21
C LYS A 870 -10.25 -8.81 35.88
N ILE A 871 -10.55 -9.51 34.78
CA ILE A 871 -10.58 -8.94 33.44
C ILE A 871 -11.78 -8.00 33.31
N VAL A 872 -12.96 -8.46 33.72
CA VAL A 872 -14.20 -7.66 33.68
C VAL A 872 -14.08 -6.41 34.55
N ASP A 873 -13.57 -6.54 35.79
CA ASP A 873 -13.33 -5.42 36.71
C ASP A 873 -12.44 -4.35 36.04
N ARG A 874 -11.49 -4.76 35.20
CA ARG A 874 -10.60 -3.84 34.48
C ARG A 874 -11.32 -3.10 33.36
N VAL A 875 -12.13 -3.81 32.57
CA VAL A 875 -12.95 -3.22 31.50
C VAL A 875 -13.96 -2.23 32.08
N HIS A 876 -14.63 -2.58 33.18
CA HIS A 876 -15.56 -1.69 33.88
C HIS A 876 -14.86 -0.47 34.50
N LYS A 877 -13.62 -0.62 35.01
CA LYS A 877 -12.80 0.52 35.47
C LYS A 877 -12.53 1.52 34.34
N ASN A 878 -12.41 1.06 33.10
CA ASN A 878 -12.25 1.90 31.92
C ASN A 878 -13.61 2.44 31.38
N LYS A 879 -14.71 2.18 32.09
CA LYS A 879 -16.09 2.57 31.73
C LYS A 879 -16.56 1.98 30.40
N SER A 880 -16.08 0.79 30.07
CA SER A 880 -16.47 0.04 28.87
C SER A 880 -17.20 -1.23 29.28
N PHE A 881 -17.78 -1.94 28.30
CA PHE A 881 -18.67 -3.08 28.51
C PHE A 881 -18.10 -4.34 27.86
N ILE A 882 -18.42 -5.51 28.40
CA ILE A 882 -17.91 -6.78 27.90
C ILE A 882 -18.96 -7.89 27.84
N SER A 883 -18.99 -8.62 26.72
CA SER A 883 -19.81 -9.80 26.46
C SER A 883 -18.95 -11.07 26.45
N LEU A 884 -19.46 -12.19 26.97
CA LEU A 884 -18.80 -13.51 26.88
C LEU A 884 -19.48 -14.39 25.83
N GLN A 885 -18.74 -14.82 24.80
CA GLN A 885 -19.27 -15.77 23.81
C GLN A 885 -19.12 -17.22 24.30
N LEU A 886 -20.26 -17.89 24.49
CA LEU A 886 -20.32 -19.30 24.87
C LEU A 886 -20.46 -20.17 23.63
N TYR A 887 -19.54 -21.13 23.46
CA TYR A 887 -19.58 -22.09 22.36
C TYR A 887 -19.48 -23.54 22.85
N ASN A 888 -19.84 -24.47 21.95
CA ASN A 888 -19.45 -25.87 21.99
C ASN A 888 -18.96 -26.32 20.60
N ALA A 889 -17.91 -27.13 20.56
CA ALA A 889 -17.23 -27.60 19.35
C ALA A 889 -18.11 -28.43 18.39
N GLY A 890 -18.95 -29.33 18.90
CA GLY A 890 -19.61 -30.36 18.09
C GLY A 890 -18.62 -31.11 17.18
N ARG A 891 -18.97 -31.28 15.90
CA ARG A 891 -18.13 -31.96 14.90
C ARG A 891 -16.78 -31.30 14.59
N VAL A 892 -16.56 -30.06 15.05
CA VAL A 892 -15.31 -29.29 14.88
C VAL A 892 -14.30 -29.61 15.99
N ALA A 893 -14.69 -30.37 17.03
CA ALA A 893 -13.76 -30.77 18.08
C ALA A 893 -12.62 -31.62 17.49
N ASN A 894 -11.40 -31.44 17.99
CA ASN A 894 -10.32 -32.35 17.64
C ASN A 894 -10.32 -33.58 18.59
N PRO A 895 -10.56 -34.79 18.06
CA PRO A 895 -10.67 -35.99 18.89
C PRO A 895 -9.33 -36.43 19.51
N LEU A 896 -8.18 -36.04 18.93
CA LEU A 896 -6.85 -36.33 19.49
C LEU A 896 -6.55 -35.47 20.72
N VAL A 897 -6.97 -34.20 20.77
CA VAL A 897 -6.83 -33.34 21.96
C VAL A 897 -7.62 -33.90 23.15
N ASN A 898 -8.78 -34.50 22.87
CA ASN A 898 -9.69 -35.00 23.89
C ASN A 898 -9.44 -36.49 24.25
N LYS A 899 -8.46 -37.15 23.62
CA LYS A 899 -8.15 -38.58 23.81
C LYS A 899 -7.91 -38.94 25.28
N ASP A 900 -7.06 -38.19 25.97
CA ASP A 900 -6.69 -38.48 27.36
C ASP A 900 -7.81 -38.13 28.35
N LYS A 901 -8.70 -37.22 27.96
CA LYS A 901 -9.87 -36.83 28.77
C LYS A 901 -11.08 -37.76 28.59
N LYS A 902 -11.07 -38.61 27.56
CA LYS A 902 -12.17 -39.55 27.22
C LYS A 902 -13.53 -38.87 27.06
N PHE A 903 -13.55 -37.60 26.67
CA PHE A 903 -14.80 -36.90 26.40
C PHE A 903 -15.46 -37.43 25.12
N PRO A 904 -16.80 -37.58 25.11
CA PRO A 904 -17.48 -38.09 23.93
C PRO A 904 -17.34 -37.11 22.76
N PHE A 905 -16.91 -37.60 21.59
CA PHE A 905 -16.97 -36.81 20.37
C PHE A 905 -18.39 -36.87 19.79
N ALA A 906 -19.19 -35.83 20.03
CA ALA A 906 -20.61 -35.80 19.67
C ALA A 906 -21.02 -34.52 18.95
N ALA A 907 -21.98 -34.63 18.03
CA ALA A 907 -22.52 -33.54 17.22
C ALA A 907 -24.03 -33.70 16.97
N ALA A 908 -24.61 -32.77 16.19
CA ALA A 908 -26.03 -32.83 15.81
C ALA A 908 -26.38 -34.15 15.10
N SER A 909 -25.51 -34.63 14.20
CA SER A 909 -25.54 -35.96 13.59
C SER A 909 -24.13 -36.53 13.49
N ALA A 910 -24.01 -37.85 13.27
CA ALA A 910 -22.72 -38.56 13.12
C ALA A 910 -22.06 -38.30 11.74
N ILE A 911 -21.84 -37.02 11.42
CA ILE A 911 -21.27 -36.54 10.16
C ILE A 911 -19.98 -35.82 10.46
N TYR A 912 -18.87 -36.41 10.03
CA TYR A 912 -17.54 -35.81 10.16
C TYR A 912 -17.46 -34.51 9.35
N LEU A 913 -16.62 -33.59 9.82
CA LEU A 913 -16.31 -32.36 9.11
C LEU A 913 -15.72 -32.65 7.72
N ASP A 914 -14.71 -33.53 7.70
CA ASP A 914 -13.97 -33.98 6.53
C ASP A 914 -13.37 -35.37 6.79
N GLU A 915 -12.64 -35.93 5.82
CA GLU A 915 -11.99 -37.24 6.00
C GLU A 915 -10.85 -37.19 7.04
N LYS A 916 -10.21 -36.03 7.25
CA LYS A 916 -9.14 -35.90 8.24
C LYS A 916 -9.67 -36.03 9.67
N ALA A 917 -10.79 -35.38 9.99
CA ALA A 917 -11.46 -35.49 11.28
C ALA A 917 -11.88 -36.93 11.58
N LYS A 918 -12.26 -37.69 10.54
CA LYS A 918 -12.61 -39.12 10.64
C LYS A 918 -11.38 -39.98 10.93
N GLU A 919 -10.27 -39.76 10.23
CA GLU A 919 -9.00 -40.44 10.50
C GLU A 919 -8.52 -40.17 11.94
N ASP A 920 -8.57 -38.92 12.39
CA ASP A 920 -8.17 -38.52 13.74
C ASP A 920 -9.06 -39.15 14.81
N ALA A 921 -10.37 -39.26 14.56
CA ALA A 921 -11.31 -39.92 15.46
C ALA A 921 -11.01 -41.43 15.60
N ILE A 922 -10.66 -42.09 14.49
CA ILE A 922 -10.23 -43.50 14.48
C ILE A 922 -8.93 -43.66 15.27
N ALA A 923 -7.94 -42.79 15.04
CA ALA A 923 -6.66 -42.81 15.74
C ALA A 923 -6.79 -42.50 17.25
N ALA A 924 -7.78 -41.69 17.63
CA ALA A 924 -8.11 -41.41 19.03
C ALA A 924 -8.89 -42.56 19.70
N GLY A 925 -9.52 -43.47 18.93
CA GLY A 925 -10.47 -44.44 19.45
C GLY A 925 -11.77 -43.82 19.96
N ASN A 926 -12.15 -42.64 19.42
CA ASN A 926 -13.28 -41.84 19.85
C ASN A 926 -14.13 -41.43 18.63
N PRO A 927 -14.92 -42.34 18.05
CA PRO A 927 -15.69 -42.07 16.84
C PRO A 927 -16.76 -41.00 17.08
N LEU A 928 -16.98 -40.15 16.08
CA LEU A 928 -18.05 -39.16 16.13
C LEU A 928 -19.41 -39.87 16.21
N ARG A 929 -20.24 -39.44 17.16
CA ARG A 929 -21.62 -39.92 17.28
C ARG A 929 -22.63 -38.78 17.29
N GLU A 930 -23.87 -39.16 17.03
CA GLU A 930 -25.01 -38.28 17.21
C GLU A 930 -25.29 -38.07 18.72
N LEU A 931 -25.65 -36.84 19.11
CA LEU A 931 -26.10 -36.52 20.47
C LEU A 931 -27.45 -37.20 20.76
N THR A 932 -27.59 -37.76 21.97
CA THR A 932 -28.86 -38.31 22.45
C THR A 932 -29.81 -37.20 22.90
N LEU A 933 -31.11 -37.50 23.00
CA LEU A 933 -32.10 -36.52 23.48
C LEU A 933 -31.83 -36.06 24.91
N ASP A 934 -31.36 -36.95 25.79
CA ASP A 934 -31.01 -36.61 27.18
C ASP A 934 -29.79 -35.68 27.24
N GLU A 935 -28.81 -35.86 26.36
CA GLU A 935 -27.67 -34.94 26.26
C GLU A 935 -28.09 -33.58 25.72
N ILE A 936 -29.01 -33.54 24.75
CA ILE A 936 -29.58 -32.27 24.26
C ILE A 936 -30.34 -31.56 25.39
N ASP A 937 -31.13 -32.30 26.17
CA ASP A 937 -31.83 -31.75 27.34
C ASP A 937 -30.84 -31.19 28.38
N ASP A 938 -29.76 -31.92 28.68
CA ASP A 938 -28.72 -31.48 29.61
C ASP A 938 -27.98 -30.21 29.11
N LEU A 939 -27.72 -30.11 27.81
CA LEU A 939 -27.17 -28.89 27.20
C LEU A 939 -28.07 -27.68 27.45
N ILE A 940 -29.37 -27.83 27.18
CA ILE A 940 -30.37 -26.78 27.30
C ILE A 940 -30.57 -26.39 28.76
N ASN A 941 -30.84 -27.36 29.63
CA ASN A 941 -31.36 -27.11 30.97
C ASN A 941 -30.27 -26.88 32.03
N ASN A 942 -29.08 -27.46 31.84
CA ASN A 942 -28.03 -27.47 32.86
C ASN A 942 -26.76 -26.76 32.38
N LYS A 943 -26.15 -27.21 31.28
CA LYS A 943 -24.79 -26.82 30.90
C LYS A 943 -24.68 -25.36 30.43
N PHE A 944 -25.41 -24.95 29.39
CA PHE A 944 -25.40 -23.55 28.94
C PHE A 944 -25.88 -22.56 30.02
N PRO A 945 -26.97 -22.84 30.77
CA PRO A 945 -27.42 -21.96 31.86
C PRO A 945 -26.39 -21.82 32.99
N LYS A 946 -25.69 -22.91 33.36
CA LYS A 946 -24.64 -22.84 34.38
C LYS A 946 -23.48 -21.95 33.94
N ALA A 947 -23.03 -22.09 32.70
CA ALA A 947 -21.99 -21.23 32.13
C ALA A 947 -22.41 -19.76 32.10
N ALA A 948 -23.66 -19.46 31.71
CA ALA A 948 -24.20 -18.11 31.70
C ALA A 948 -24.26 -17.48 33.11
N LYS A 949 -24.68 -18.26 34.13
CA LYS A 949 -24.66 -17.82 35.54
C LYS A 949 -23.24 -17.57 36.06
N ASN A 950 -22.29 -18.41 35.65
CA ASN A 950 -20.89 -18.24 35.99
C ASN A 950 -20.30 -16.97 35.34
N ALA A 951 -20.67 -16.68 34.08
CA ALA A 951 -20.30 -15.43 33.41
C ALA A 951 -20.84 -14.20 34.16
N LEU A 952 -22.11 -14.23 34.61
CA LEU A 952 -22.64 -13.15 35.43
C LEU A 952 -21.95 -13.03 36.80
N SER A 953 -21.53 -14.15 37.39
CA SER A 953 -20.76 -14.15 38.65
C SER A 953 -19.37 -13.51 38.46
N ALA A 954 -18.77 -13.67 37.28
CA ALA A 954 -17.56 -12.97 36.86
C ALA A 954 -17.82 -11.49 36.51
N GLY A 955 -19.09 -11.06 36.38
CA GLY A 955 -19.49 -9.67 36.18
C GLY A 955 -19.74 -9.26 34.73
N PHE A 956 -19.74 -10.18 33.77
CA PHE A 956 -20.01 -9.83 32.36
C PHE A 956 -21.34 -9.11 32.17
N ASP A 957 -21.37 -8.13 31.26
CA ASP A 957 -22.58 -7.37 30.94
C ASP A 957 -23.56 -8.20 30.10
N TYR A 958 -23.00 -9.03 29.21
CA TYR A 958 -23.77 -9.87 28.29
C TYR A 958 -23.18 -11.27 28.14
N VAL A 959 -24.02 -12.21 27.73
CA VAL A 959 -23.65 -13.56 27.31
C VAL A 959 -24.13 -13.78 25.89
N GLU A 960 -23.23 -14.12 24.98
CA GLU A 960 -23.53 -14.39 23.57
C GLU A 960 -23.57 -15.89 23.29
N VAL A 961 -24.71 -16.36 22.76
CA VAL A 961 -24.88 -17.73 22.29
C VAL A 961 -24.25 -17.88 20.91
N HIS A 962 -23.28 -18.77 20.76
CA HIS A 962 -22.60 -19.00 19.49
C HIS A 962 -23.33 -20.02 18.61
N ALA A 963 -24.16 -19.54 17.69
CA ALA A 963 -24.90 -20.33 16.69
C ALA A 963 -24.43 -20.02 15.26
N ALA A 964 -23.11 -19.87 15.08
CA ALA A 964 -22.46 -19.51 13.82
C ALA A 964 -21.24 -20.41 13.52
N ASN A 965 -20.64 -20.24 12.34
CA ASN A 965 -19.34 -20.79 11.93
C ASN A 965 -19.19 -22.31 12.06
N GLY A 966 -20.29 -23.06 11.93
CA GLY A 966 -20.27 -24.52 12.02
C GLY A 966 -20.04 -25.11 13.40
N TYR A 967 -20.11 -24.32 14.48
CA TYR A 967 -20.10 -24.83 15.85
C TYR A 967 -21.42 -25.50 16.24
N LEU A 968 -21.46 -26.22 17.37
CA LEU A 968 -22.52 -27.19 17.68
C LEU A 968 -23.95 -26.65 17.45
N LEU A 969 -24.27 -25.45 17.94
CA LEU A 969 -25.61 -24.89 17.77
C LEU A 969 -25.91 -24.51 16.31
N ASN A 970 -24.92 -24.08 15.54
CA ASN A 970 -25.06 -23.89 14.10
C ASN A 970 -25.28 -25.23 13.38
N GLN A 971 -24.62 -26.31 13.83
CA GLN A 971 -24.77 -27.64 13.23
C GLN A 971 -26.22 -28.12 13.27
N PHE A 972 -26.97 -27.79 14.32
CA PHE A 972 -28.40 -28.13 14.38
C PHE A 972 -29.25 -27.33 13.39
N ILE A 973 -28.92 -26.06 13.14
CA ILE A 973 -29.64 -25.19 12.20
C ILE A 973 -29.42 -25.65 10.76
N ASP A 974 -28.21 -26.10 10.43
CA ASP A 974 -27.76 -26.32 9.05
C ASP A 974 -28.16 -27.70 8.48
N VAL A 975 -28.57 -27.71 7.21
CA VAL A 975 -29.11 -28.93 6.56
C VAL A 975 -28.06 -29.96 6.17
N VAL A 976 -26.80 -29.56 6.03
CA VAL A 976 -25.69 -30.45 5.67
C VAL A 976 -25.21 -31.21 6.89
N SER A 977 -25.18 -30.55 8.05
CA SER A 977 -24.63 -31.12 9.29
C SER A 977 -25.66 -31.79 10.21
N ASN A 978 -26.95 -31.51 10.05
CA ASN A 978 -28.02 -32.15 10.81
C ASN A 978 -28.94 -33.00 9.90
N LYS A 979 -28.86 -34.32 10.07
CA LYS A 979 -29.69 -35.32 9.38
C LYS A 979 -30.62 -36.09 10.34
N ARG A 980 -30.85 -35.55 11.53
CA ARG A 980 -31.74 -36.16 12.53
C ARG A 980 -33.18 -36.26 12.00
N THR A 981 -33.89 -37.28 12.46
CA THR A 981 -35.30 -37.52 12.15
C THR A 981 -36.23 -37.27 13.35
N ASP A 982 -35.67 -36.92 14.50
CA ASP A 982 -36.42 -36.56 15.71
C ASP A 982 -36.82 -35.07 15.74
N LYS A 983 -37.29 -34.60 16.90
CA LYS A 983 -37.79 -33.22 17.10
C LYS A 983 -36.73 -32.11 16.91
N TYR A 984 -35.46 -32.47 16.72
CA TYR A 984 -34.34 -31.55 16.48
C TYR A 984 -33.80 -31.60 15.04
N GLY A 985 -34.43 -32.34 14.12
CA GLY A 985 -34.05 -32.35 12.70
C GLY A 985 -35.24 -32.43 11.74
N GLY A 986 -34.94 -32.58 10.45
CA GLY A 986 -35.94 -32.58 9.38
C GLY A 986 -36.44 -31.17 9.02
N SER A 987 -37.49 -30.68 9.68
CA SER A 987 -38.09 -29.38 9.32
C SER A 987 -37.24 -28.18 9.80
N ILE A 988 -37.48 -26.99 9.23
CA ILE A 988 -36.80 -25.75 9.64
C ILE A 988 -37.11 -25.44 11.12
N GLU A 989 -38.35 -25.63 11.54
CA GLU A 989 -38.82 -25.45 12.91
C GLU A 989 -38.04 -26.32 13.89
N ASN A 990 -37.83 -27.59 13.54
CA ASN A 990 -37.12 -28.55 14.37
C ASN A 990 -35.62 -28.25 14.43
N ARG A 991 -34.99 -27.88 13.31
CA ARG A 991 -33.56 -27.52 13.26
C ARG A 991 -33.23 -26.27 14.07
N ALA A 992 -34.11 -25.27 14.06
CA ALA A 992 -33.96 -24.07 14.87
C ALA A 992 -34.24 -24.28 16.37
N ARG A 993 -34.91 -25.38 16.73
CA ARG A 993 -35.50 -25.60 18.07
C ARG A 993 -34.50 -25.52 19.21
N ILE A 994 -33.39 -26.26 19.14
CA ILE A 994 -32.42 -26.31 20.25
C ILE A 994 -31.83 -24.93 20.56
N VAL A 995 -31.54 -24.13 19.53
CA VAL A 995 -30.97 -22.79 19.70
C VAL A 995 -31.98 -21.86 20.37
N LEU A 996 -33.26 -21.95 19.97
CA LEU A 996 -34.35 -21.21 20.61
C LEU A 996 -34.59 -21.67 22.05
N GLU A 997 -34.54 -22.96 22.34
CA GLU A 997 -34.70 -23.51 23.70
C GLU A 997 -33.54 -23.08 24.63
N VAL A 998 -32.30 -23.07 24.13
CA VAL A 998 -31.14 -22.52 24.87
C VAL A 998 -31.35 -21.03 25.16
N ILE A 999 -31.78 -20.25 24.16
CA ILE A 999 -32.07 -18.81 24.35
C ILE A 999 -33.19 -18.61 25.38
N ASP A 1000 -34.29 -19.35 25.29
CA ASP A 1000 -35.42 -19.25 26.23
C ASP A 1000 -34.97 -19.57 27.66
N LYS A 1001 -34.12 -20.59 27.82
CA LYS A 1001 -33.57 -20.93 29.13
C LYS A 1001 -32.62 -19.84 29.65
N LEU A 1002 -31.71 -19.31 28.83
CA LEU A 1002 -30.81 -18.22 29.23
C LEU A 1002 -31.57 -16.94 29.58
N THR A 1003 -32.55 -16.54 28.77
CA THR A 1003 -33.37 -15.34 29.05
C THR A 1003 -34.14 -15.45 30.37
N THR A 1004 -34.61 -16.64 30.73
CA THR A 1004 -35.25 -16.91 32.02
C THR A 1004 -34.26 -16.78 33.18
N GLU A 1005 -33.04 -17.30 33.03
CA GLU A 1005 -32.07 -17.42 34.13
C GLU A 1005 -31.25 -16.15 34.36
N ILE A 1006 -30.93 -15.39 33.31
CA ILE A 1006 -30.05 -14.22 33.39
C ILE A 1006 -30.67 -12.92 32.85
N GLY A 1007 -31.89 -12.98 32.29
CA GLY A 1007 -32.61 -11.83 31.72
C GLY A 1007 -32.33 -11.64 30.23
N ALA A 1008 -33.37 -11.37 29.45
CA ALA A 1008 -33.26 -11.21 27.99
C ALA A 1008 -32.34 -10.06 27.56
N ASP A 1009 -32.32 -8.96 28.33
CA ASP A 1009 -31.47 -7.79 28.08
C ASP A 1009 -29.96 -8.05 28.28
N ARG A 1010 -29.59 -9.26 28.71
CA ARG A 1010 -28.21 -9.74 28.87
C ARG A 1010 -27.83 -10.85 27.89
N VAL A 1011 -28.76 -11.33 27.07
CA VAL A 1011 -28.52 -12.43 26.14
C VAL A 1011 -28.37 -11.88 24.73
N GLY A 1012 -27.28 -12.23 24.06
CA GLY A 1012 -27.08 -12.04 22.62
C GLY A 1012 -27.00 -13.39 21.90
N VAL A 1013 -27.17 -13.39 20.58
CA VAL A 1013 -26.96 -14.58 19.74
C VAL A 1013 -26.16 -14.22 18.50
N ARG A 1014 -25.20 -15.06 18.12
CA ARG A 1014 -24.42 -14.90 16.89
C ARG A 1014 -24.81 -15.92 15.83
N ILE A 1015 -25.02 -15.47 14.60
CA ILE A 1015 -25.40 -16.27 13.43
C ILE A 1015 -24.52 -15.96 12.20
N SER A 1016 -24.43 -16.89 11.25
CA SER A 1016 -23.65 -16.75 10.01
C SER A 1016 -24.39 -17.32 8.80
N PRO A 1017 -25.37 -16.61 8.24
CA PRO A 1017 -26.27 -17.18 7.22
C PRO A 1017 -25.61 -17.62 5.92
N TRP A 1018 -24.47 -17.02 5.58
CA TRP A 1018 -23.86 -17.12 4.26
C TRP A 1018 -22.48 -17.78 4.28
N SER A 1019 -22.01 -18.25 5.43
CA SER A 1019 -20.66 -18.81 5.59
C SER A 1019 -20.63 -20.28 5.17
N THR A 1020 -19.69 -20.68 4.31
CA THR A 1020 -19.41 -22.10 4.01
C THR A 1020 -18.40 -22.73 4.97
N PHE A 1021 -17.76 -21.91 5.81
CA PHE A 1021 -16.74 -22.31 6.76
C PHE A 1021 -17.16 -23.53 7.58
N GLN A 1022 -16.23 -24.46 7.78
CA GLN A 1022 -16.48 -25.74 8.44
C GLN A 1022 -17.55 -26.59 7.73
N GLY A 1023 -17.65 -26.49 6.40
CA GLY A 1023 -18.53 -27.29 5.56
C GLY A 1023 -20.01 -27.01 5.79
N MET A 1024 -20.37 -25.76 6.05
CA MET A 1024 -21.76 -25.28 6.17
C MET A 1024 -22.38 -25.00 4.80
N SER A 1025 -23.71 -25.02 4.73
CA SER A 1025 -24.45 -24.89 3.48
C SER A 1025 -24.59 -23.44 2.99
N THR A 1026 -24.61 -23.23 1.66
CA THR A 1026 -24.91 -21.94 1.01
C THR A 1026 -25.87 -22.11 -0.18
N LYS A 1027 -25.95 -21.12 -1.08
CA LYS A 1027 -26.89 -21.07 -2.22
C LYS A 1027 -26.82 -22.34 -3.07
N GLY A 1028 -27.96 -23.02 -3.22
CA GLY A 1028 -28.07 -24.32 -3.90
C GLY A 1028 -28.25 -25.51 -2.94
N ALA A 1029 -28.23 -25.29 -1.63
CA ALA A 1029 -28.63 -26.29 -0.63
C ALA A 1029 -30.12 -26.67 -0.73
N GLU A 1030 -30.46 -27.84 -0.19
CA GLU A 1030 -31.83 -28.38 -0.14
C GLU A 1030 -32.85 -27.39 0.45
N ILE A 1031 -32.41 -26.58 1.42
CA ILE A 1031 -33.16 -25.46 1.99
C ILE A 1031 -32.28 -24.21 1.89
N ASP A 1032 -32.79 -23.17 1.25
CA ASP A 1032 -32.10 -21.89 1.11
C ASP A 1032 -31.83 -21.24 2.48
N PRO A 1033 -30.57 -20.86 2.82
CA PRO A 1033 -30.24 -20.25 4.10
C PRO A 1033 -31.11 -19.04 4.46
N LEU A 1034 -31.50 -18.21 3.49
CA LEU A 1034 -32.39 -17.07 3.74
C LEU A 1034 -33.70 -17.51 4.42
N THR A 1035 -34.27 -18.64 3.99
CA THR A 1035 -35.51 -19.18 4.56
C THR A 1035 -35.31 -19.61 6.01
N THR A 1036 -34.24 -20.36 6.27
CA THR A 1036 -33.90 -20.88 7.60
C THR A 1036 -33.66 -19.74 8.60
N TYR A 1037 -32.83 -18.76 8.24
CA TYR A 1037 -32.49 -17.67 9.14
C TYR A 1037 -33.61 -16.63 9.26
N SER A 1038 -34.45 -16.45 8.23
CA SER A 1038 -35.67 -15.63 8.35
C SER A 1038 -36.64 -16.23 9.37
N TYR A 1039 -36.88 -17.55 9.31
CA TYR A 1039 -37.70 -18.25 10.32
C TYR A 1039 -37.13 -18.06 11.73
N PHE A 1040 -35.81 -18.28 11.90
CA PHE A 1040 -35.14 -18.10 13.19
C PHE A 1040 -35.31 -16.68 13.75
N LEU A 1041 -35.10 -15.64 12.93
CA LEU A 1041 -35.28 -14.25 13.34
C LEU A 1041 -36.75 -13.90 13.65
N HIS A 1042 -37.71 -14.45 12.91
CA HIS A 1042 -39.13 -14.27 13.24
C HIS A 1042 -39.47 -14.86 14.60
N GLU A 1043 -38.93 -16.03 14.94
CA GLU A 1043 -39.10 -16.65 16.24
C GLU A 1043 -38.46 -15.84 17.38
N LEU A 1044 -37.33 -15.18 17.14
CA LEU A 1044 -36.73 -14.24 18.08
C LEU A 1044 -37.57 -12.97 18.25
N GLU A 1045 -38.09 -12.39 17.16
CA GLU A 1045 -38.94 -11.20 17.25
C GLU A 1045 -40.28 -11.50 17.96
N LYS A 1046 -40.87 -12.70 17.75
CA LYS A 1046 -42.05 -13.15 18.53
C LYS A 1046 -41.77 -13.18 20.03
N ARG A 1047 -40.58 -13.61 20.45
CA ARG A 1047 -40.14 -13.58 21.87
C ARG A 1047 -39.94 -12.15 22.35
N ALA A 1048 -39.35 -11.30 21.52
CA ALA A 1048 -39.15 -9.89 21.84
C ALA A 1048 -40.47 -9.13 22.04
N GLN A 1049 -41.49 -9.41 21.23
CA GLN A 1049 -42.84 -8.86 21.38
C GLN A 1049 -43.54 -9.28 22.68
N LYS A 1050 -43.14 -10.43 23.25
CA LYS A 1050 -43.62 -10.93 24.56
C LYS A 1050 -42.80 -10.39 25.75
N GLY A 1051 -41.88 -9.45 25.52
CA GLY A 1051 -41.04 -8.85 26.57
C GLY A 1051 -39.66 -9.48 26.71
N ASN A 1052 -39.33 -10.54 25.96
CA ASN A 1052 -38.02 -11.21 26.00
C ASN A 1052 -37.09 -10.71 24.88
N ARG A 1053 -36.92 -9.39 24.76
CA ARG A 1053 -36.03 -8.81 23.74
C ARG A 1053 -34.57 -9.03 24.13
N LEU A 1054 -33.85 -9.74 23.26
CA LEU A 1054 -32.41 -9.96 23.39
C LEU A 1054 -31.63 -8.64 23.36
N ALA A 1055 -30.46 -8.61 24.01
CA ALA A 1055 -29.55 -7.47 24.02
C ALA A 1055 -29.14 -7.08 22.58
N TYR A 1056 -28.85 -8.08 21.75
CA TYR A 1056 -28.50 -7.91 20.34
C TYR A 1056 -28.54 -9.24 19.56
N VAL A 1057 -28.58 -9.12 18.22
CA VAL A 1057 -28.24 -10.19 17.28
C VAL A 1057 -26.91 -9.86 16.61
N SER A 1058 -25.91 -10.72 16.73
CA SER A 1058 -24.64 -10.59 16.01
C SER A 1058 -24.68 -11.40 14.71
N ILE A 1059 -24.29 -10.79 13.60
CA ILE A 1059 -24.32 -11.41 12.28
C ILE A 1059 -22.99 -11.27 11.56
N ILE A 1060 -22.59 -12.35 10.89
CA ILE A 1060 -21.42 -12.37 10.02
C ILE A 1060 -21.82 -11.94 8.61
N GLU A 1061 -21.05 -11.02 8.04
CA GLU A 1061 -21.25 -10.50 6.70
C GLU A 1061 -20.92 -11.55 5.62
N PRO A 1062 -21.67 -11.61 4.50
CA PRO A 1062 -21.43 -12.58 3.41
C PRO A 1062 -20.05 -12.43 2.74
N ARG A 1063 -19.39 -11.29 2.96
CA ARG A 1063 -18.01 -11.03 2.53
C ARG A 1063 -16.94 -11.64 3.44
N ALA A 1064 -17.32 -12.37 4.47
CA ALA A 1064 -16.41 -13.09 5.34
C ALA A 1064 -16.81 -14.55 5.43
N ASP A 1065 -15.85 -15.43 5.24
CA ASP A 1065 -16.05 -16.86 5.41
C ASP A 1065 -14.95 -17.41 6.32
N GLY A 1066 -15.33 -17.77 7.55
CA GLY A 1066 -14.37 -18.15 8.57
C GLY A 1066 -13.29 -17.09 8.81
N SER A 1067 -12.07 -17.42 8.43
CA SER A 1067 -10.89 -16.57 8.56
C SER A 1067 -10.67 -15.60 7.42
N ASP A 1068 -11.41 -15.71 6.31
CA ASP A 1068 -11.04 -15.16 5.01
C ASP A 1068 -12.05 -14.11 4.52
N THR A 1069 -11.60 -13.26 3.59
CA THR A 1069 -12.45 -12.23 2.98
C THR A 1069 -12.86 -12.69 1.59
N VAL A 1070 -14.16 -12.77 1.33
CA VAL A 1070 -14.73 -13.25 0.06
C VAL A 1070 -14.81 -12.10 -0.94
N LYS A 1071 -14.38 -12.33 -2.19
CA LYS A 1071 -14.47 -11.32 -3.28
C LYS A 1071 -15.93 -10.96 -3.56
N SER A 1072 -16.18 -9.74 -4.04
CA SER A 1072 -17.56 -9.25 -4.30
C SER A 1072 -18.34 -10.09 -5.31
N GLU A 1073 -17.65 -10.67 -6.30
CA GLU A 1073 -18.25 -11.55 -7.31
C GLU A 1073 -18.61 -12.94 -6.78
N ASP A 1074 -17.95 -13.38 -5.70
CA ASP A 1074 -18.14 -14.68 -5.05
C ASP A 1074 -19.05 -14.59 -3.81
N GLN A 1075 -19.51 -13.39 -3.44
CA GLN A 1075 -20.39 -13.18 -2.30
C GLN A 1075 -21.76 -13.81 -2.55
N VAL A 1076 -22.17 -14.66 -1.62
CA VAL A 1076 -23.44 -15.36 -1.69
C VAL A 1076 -24.43 -14.72 -0.72
N GLY A 1077 -25.34 -13.90 -1.24
CA GLY A 1077 -26.45 -13.32 -0.46
C GLY A 1077 -26.17 -11.96 0.19
N ASP A 1078 -27.13 -11.48 0.98
CA ASP A 1078 -27.12 -10.16 1.64
C ASP A 1078 -27.83 -10.23 3.01
N ASN A 1079 -27.35 -9.45 3.98
CA ASN A 1079 -27.86 -9.40 5.35
C ASN A 1079 -29.00 -8.37 5.54
N SER A 1080 -29.45 -7.67 4.50
CA SER A 1080 -30.53 -6.66 4.61
C SER A 1080 -31.82 -7.19 5.25
N PHE A 1081 -32.19 -8.46 5.00
CA PHE A 1081 -33.39 -9.11 5.53
C PHE A 1081 -33.50 -9.06 7.06
N VAL A 1082 -32.36 -8.97 7.76
CA VAL A 1082 -32.33 -8.88 9.23
C VAL A 1082 -33.11 -7.66 9.71
N TYR A 1083 -33.02 -6.52 9.03
CA TYR A 1083 -33.66 -5.28 9.46
C TYR A 1083 -35.17 -5.27 9.21
N ASP A 1084 -35.62 -6.05 8.22
CA ASP A 1084 -37.04 -6.24 7.94
C ASP A 1084 -37.71 -7.06 9.05
N ILE A 1085 -36.98 -7.99 9.66
CA ILE A 1085 -37.50 -8.92 10.66
C ILE A 1085 -37.18 -8.45 12.08
N TRP A 1086 -35.90 -8.34 12.44
CA TRP A 1086 -35.44 -8.04 13.79
C TRP A 1086 -35.47 -6.53 14.07
N LYS A 1087 -36.17 -6.16 15.15
CA LYS A 1087 -36.33 -4.74 15.53
C LYS A 1087 -35.33 -4.24 16.56
N GLY A 1088 -34.56 -5.14 17.18
CA GLY A 1088 -33.53 -4.81 18.16
C GLY A 1088 -32.17 -4.41 17.56
N THR A 1089 -31.16 -4.34 18.42
CA THR A 1089 -29.78 -4.01 18.06
C THR A 1089 -29.12 -5.14 17.25
N VAL A 1090 -28.31 -4.76 16.27
CA VAL A 1090 -27.55 -5.67 15.39
C VAL A 1090 -26.05 -5.38 15.48
N LEU A 1091 -25.25 -6.41 15.73
CA LEU A 1091 -23.78 -6.35 15.68
C LEU A 1091 -23.29 -6.99 14.39
N ARG A 1092 -22.81 -6.19 13.43
CA ARG A 1092 -22.27 -6.72 12.16
C ARG A 1092 -20.77 -6.89 12.23
N ALA A 1093 -20.27 -8.03 11.76
CA ALA A 1093 -18.84 -8.30 11.68
C ALA A 1093 -18.49 -9.04 10.39
N GLY A 1094 -17.33 -8.73 9.80
CA GLY A 1094 -16.83 -9.40 8.59
C GLY A 1094 -16.45 -8.42 7.49
N GLY A 1095 -15.16 -8.42 7.10
CA GLY A 1095 -14.65 -7.63 5.98
C GLY A 1095 -14.71 -6.10 6.13
N TYR A 1096 -14.89 -5.57 7.35
CA TYR A 1096 -14.75 -4.13 7.61
C TYR A 1096 -13.27 -3.77 7.81
N THR A 1097 -12.74 -2.99 6.89
CA THR A 1097 -11.36 -2.48 6.83
C THR A 1097 -11.38 -0.95 6.84
N TYR A 1098 -10.23 -0.32 7.04
CA TYR A 1098 -10.08 1.14 6.94
C TYR A 1098 -9.79 1.61 5.50
N ASP A 1099 -10.17 0.79 4.51
CA ASP A 1099 -10.06 1.18 3.11
C ASP A 1099 -11.26 2.02 2.66
N ALA A 1100 -11.06 2.66 1.51
CA ALA A 1100 -11.97 3.61 0.95
C ALA A 1100 -13.40 3.09 0.70
N PRO A 1101 -13.54 1.98 -0.03
CA PRO A 1101 -14.84 1.36 -0.24
C PRO A 1101 -15.49 0.78 1.02
N ALA A 1102 -14.71 0.25 1.98
CA ALA A 1102 -15.25 -0.41 3.16
C ALA A 1102 -15.84 0.56 4.17
N PHE A 1103 -15.31 1.77 4.31
CA PHE A 1103 -15.83 2.73 5.28
C PHE A 1103 -17.18 3.36 4.86
N HIS A 1104 -17.41 3.63 3.57
CA HIS A 1104 -18.73 4.11 3.13
C HIS A 1104 -19.85 3.13 3.54
N ARG A 1105 -19.53 1.83 3.57
CA ARG A 1105 -20.44 0.79 4.09
C ARG A 1105 -20.65 0.91 5.60
N VAL A 1106 -19.62 1.25 6.37
CA VAL A 1106 -19.74 1.49 7.81
C VAL A 1106 -20.77 2.58 8.08
N GLU A 1107 -20.69 3.73 7.39
CA GLU A 1107 -21.67 4.82 7.55
C GLU A 1107 -23.08 4.42 7.14
N ALA A 1108 -23.22 3.77 5.97
CA ALA A 1108 -24.51 3.28 5.50
C ALA A 1108 -25.14 2.27 6.48
N ASP A 1109 -24.33 1.37 7.04
CA ASP A 1109 -24.78 0.33 7.94
C ASP A 1109 -25.20 0.88 9.31
N VAL A 1110 -24.57 1.95 9.81
CA VAL A 1110 -24.97 2.62 11.07
C VAL A 1110 -26.10 3.63 10.90
N ALA A 1111 -26.50 3.95 9.66
CA ALA A 1111 -27.56 4.92 9.38
C ALA A 1111 -28.91 4.54 10.02
N ASN A 1112 -29.20 3.26 10.22
CA ASN A 1112 -30.48 2.74 10.72
C ASN A 1112 -30.70 2.83 12.25
N ASP A 1113 -29.80 3.51 12.98
CA ASP A 1113 -29.79 3.71 14.44
C ASP A 1113 -29.63 2.47 15.32
N ARG A 1114 -29.58 1.27 14.75
CA ARG A 1114 -29.60 0.00 15.51
C ARG A 1114 -28.38 -0.87 15.28
N THR A 1115 -27.38 -0.40 14.54
CA THR A 1115 -26.20 -1.18 14.19
C THR A 1115 -24.95 -0.79 14.96
N LEU A 1116 -24.17 -1.80 15.36
CA LEU A 1116 -22.75 -1.70 15.73
C LEU A 1116 -21.89 -2.44 14.70
N ILE A 1117 -20.67 -1.97 14.49
CA ILE A 1117 -19.73 -2.49 13.49
C ILE A 1117 -18.47 -3.06 14.15
N GLY A 1118 -18.10 -4.27 13.75
CA GLY A 1118 -16.98 -5.01 14.30
C GLY A 1118 -15.72 -4.90 13.44
N PHE A 1119 -14.71 -4.18 13.92
CA PHE A 1119 -13.38 -4.04 13.29
C PHE A 1119 -12.38 -5.08 13.81
N CYS A 1120 -12.78 -6.35 13.82
CA CYS A 1120 -12.17 -7.39 14.66
C CYS A 1120 -10.64 -7.52 14.53
N ARG A 1121 -10.11 -7.65 13.29
CA ARG A 1121 -8.66 -7.87 13.05
C ARG A 1121 -7.83 -6.64 13.40
N TYR A 1122 -8.32 -5.44 13.08
CA TYR A 1122 -7.63 -4.19 13.38
C TYR A 1122 -7.71 -3.80 14.86
N TYR A 1123 -8.76 -4.18 15.58
CA TYR A 1123 -8.86 -3.95 17.03
C TYR A 1123 -7.77 -4.72 17.81
N ILE A 1124 -7.31 -5.86 17.27
CA ILE A 1124 -6.16 -6.58 17.84
C ILE A 1124 -4.89 -5.73 17.71
N SER A 1125 -4.57 -5.20 16.52
CA SER A 1125 -3.32 -4.47 16.28
C SER A 1125 -3.32 -3.02 16.72
N ASN A 1126 -4.48 -2.47 17.06
CA ASN A 1126 -4.65 -1.08 17.45
C ASN A 1126 -5.33 -1.03 18.82
N PRO A 1127 -4.58 -0.94 19.92
CA PRO A 1127 -5.16 -0.87 21.27
C PRO A 1127 -6.08 0.35 21.46
N ASP A 1128 -5.86 1.40 20.67
CA ASP A 1128 -6.58 2.68 20.60
C ASP A 1128 -7.40 2.85 19.32
N LEU A 1129 -7.87 1.74 18.72
CA LEU A 1129 -8.56 1.76 17.42
C LEU A 1129 -9.64 2.84 17.32
N VAL A 1130 -10.49 2.96 18.34
CA VAL A 1130 -11.61 3.91 18.34
C VAL A 1130 -11.10 5.36 18.27
N GLU A 1131 -10.01 5.70 18.95
CA GLU A 1131 -9.39 7.03 18.87
C GLU A 1131 -8.75 7.28 17.51
N ARG A 1132 -8.06 6.28 16.96
CA ARG A 1132 -7.46 6.40 15.62
C ARG A 1132 -8.52 6.67 14.56
N LEU A 1133 -9.61 5.91 14.58
CA LEU A 1133 -10.75 6.13 13.68
C LEU A 1133 -11.34 7.53 13.90
N LYS A 1134 -11.60 7.93 15.15
CA LYS A 1134 -12.19 9.24 15.48
C LYS A 1134 -11.35 10.41 14.95
N ASN A 1135 -10.03 10.32 15.09
CA ASN A 1135 -9.10 11.40 14.77
C ASN A 1135 -8.53 11.29 13.34
N GLY A 1136 -8.84 10.23 12.59
CA GLY A 1136 -8.29 9.98 11.26
C GLY A 1136 -6.79 9.62 11.28
N TRP A 1137 -6.30 9.05 12.37
CA TRP A 1137 -4.92 8.59 12.50
C TRP A 1137 -4.68 7.26 11.77
N ASP A 1138 -3.44 7.02 11.37
CA ASP A 1138 -3.06 5.79 10.67
C ASP A 1138 -3.31 4.55 11.54
N LEU A 1139 -3.88 3.51 10.96
CA LEU A 1139 -4.03 2.21 11.62
C LEU A 1139 -2.76 1.38 11.48
N GLN A 1140 -2.32 0.77 12.58
CA GLN A 1140 -1.27 -0.22 12.58
C GLN A 1140 -1.78 -1.53 11.93
N PRO A 1141 -1.06 -2.08 10.94
CA PRO A 1141 -1.44 -3.35 10.31
C PRO A 1141 -1.38 -4.50 11.33
N TYR A 1142 -2.33 -5.42 11.21
CA TYR A 1142 -2.31 -6.66 11.99
C TYR A 1142 -1.42 -7.70 11.32
N ASP A 1143 -0.85 -8.60 12.13
CA ASP A 1143 -0.02 -9.71 11.66
C ASP A 1143 -0.76 -11.04 11.80
N ARG A 1144 -1.32 -11.55 10.71
CA ARG A 1144 -2.18 -12.73 10.75
C ARG A 1144 -1.45 -14.00 11.26
N PRO A 1145 -0.22 -14.31 10.82
CA PRO A 1145 0.55 -15.45 11.33
C PRO A 1145 0.72 -15.48 12.86
N SER A 1146 0.79 -14.33 13.54
CA SER A 1146 0.91 -14.30 15.01
C SER A 1146 -0.33 -14.77 15.77
N PHE A 1147 -1.49 -14.93 15.12
CA PHE A 1147 -2.76 -14.94 15.84
C PHE A 1147 -2.89 -16.07 16.87
N TYR A 1148 -2.38 -17.26 16.54
CA TYR A 1148 -2.57 -18.47 17.34
C TYR A 1148 -1.28 -18.92 18.04
N ARG A 1149 -0.28 -18.04 18.20
CA ARG A 1149 0.94 -18.34 18.96
C ARG A 1149 0.63 -18.60 20.44
N GLY A 1150 1.53 -19.26 21.16
CA GLY A 1150 1.38 -19.45 22.62
C GLY A 1150 1.98 -18.34 23.48
N ASP A 1151 2.59 -17.31 22.89
CA ASP A 1151 3.31 -16.21 23.55
C ASP A 1151 2.73 -14.83 23.24
N ASP A 1152 3.26 -13.78 23.85
CA ASP A 1152 2.73 -12.42 23.74
C ASP A 1152 3.13 -11.68 22.44
N TYR A 1153 3.84 -12.35 21.53
CA TYR A 1153 4.28 -11.77 20.26
C TYR A 1153 3.09 -11.30 19.41
N ARG A 1154 3.07 -10.00 19.08
CA ARG A 1154 2.00 -9.36 18.29
C ARG A 1154 0.60 -9.67 18.85
N TYR A 1155 0.52 -9.68 20.18
CA TYR A 1155 -0.71 -9.70 20.96
C TYR A 1155 -0.82 -8.42 21.81
N ASN A 1156 -0.02 -8.27 22.86
CA ASN A 1156 0.08 -7.03 23.65
C ASN A 1156 1.31 -6.17 23.33
N THR A 1157 2.08 -6.52 22.29
CA THR A 1157 3.25 -5.75 21.84
C THR A 1157 2.90 -4.60 20.88
N TYR A 1158 1.65 -4.48 20.47
CA TYR A 1158 1.15 -3.31 19.74
C TYR A 1158 1.10 -2.06 20.64
N SER A 1159 1.40 -0.88 20.08
CA SER A 1159 1.46 0.39 20.83
C SER A 1159 0.30 1.33 20.52
N PHE A 1160 0.04 2.26 21.45
CA PHE A 1160 -0.88 3.37 21.23
C PHE A 1160 -0.31 4.34 20.18
N HIS A 1161 -1.17 5.09 19.49
CA HIS A 1161 -0.73 6.10 18.55
C HIS A 1161 0.17 7.14 19.24
N GLY A 1162 1.32 7.45 18.62
CA GLY A 1162 2.32 8.35 19.18
C GLY A 1162 3.27 7.70 20.20
N GLU A 1163 3.03 6.47 20.64
CA GLU A 1163 3.96 5.72 21.48
C GLU A 1163 4.95 4.88 20.64
N PRO A 1164 6.22 4.74 21.07
CA PRO A 1164 7.17 3.82 20.44
C PRO A 1164 6.62 2.39 20.41
N GLN A 1165 6.90 1.66 19.32
CA GLN A 1165 6.55 0.24 19.22
C GLN A 1165 7.22 -0.54 20.36
N ARG A 1166 6.45 -1.38 21.05
CA ARG A 1166 6.98 -2.19 22.15
C ARG A 1166 7.83 -3.32 21.60
N ASP A 1167 8.80 -3.76 22.39
CA ASP A 1167 9.72 -4.84 22.01
C ASP A 1167 8.95 -6.14 21.72
N GLU A 1168 8.84 -6.46 20.43
CA GLU A 1168 8.14 -7.65 19.96
C GLU A 1168 8.93 -8.92 20.30
N GLU A 1169 10.27 -8.87 20.27
CA GLU A 1169 11.13 -10.02 20.58
C GLU A 1169 11.02 -10.40 22.06
N ALA A 1170 10.95 -9.42 22.95
CA ALA A 1170 10.61 -9.67 24.35
C ALA A 1170 9.24 -10.36 24.49
N GLY A 1171 8.28 -10.02 23.62
CA GLY A 1171 6.97 -10.67 23.53
C GLY A 1171 7.03 -12.18 23.28
N LYS A 1172 7.98 -12.68 22.46
CA LYS A 1172 8.14 -14.12 22.18
C LYS A 1172 8.49 -14.93 23.43
N ASN A 1173 9.19 -14.29 24.37
CA ASN A 1173 9.62 -14.91 25.63
C ASN A 1173 8.57 -14.80 26.74
N ARG A 1174 7.57 -13.91 26.59
CA ARG A 1174 6.48 -13.78 27.57
C ARG A 1174 5.40 -14.83 27.32
N LYS A 1175 5.26 -15.75 28.26
CA LYS A 1175 4.22 -16.81 28.24
C LYS A 1175 3.02 -16.42 29.12
N PRO A 1176 1.84 -17.01 28.87
CA PRO A 1176 0.68 -16.89 29.74
C PRO A 1176 1.01 -17.27 31.19
N GLU A 1177 0.79 -16.36 32.12
CA GLU A 1177 0.93 -16.60 33.55
C GLU A 1177 -0.43 -16.47 34.27
N PRO A 1178 -0.61 -17.16 35.41
CA PRO A 1178 -1.82 -17.02 36.21
C PRO A 1178 -2.04 -15.58 36.68
N ILE A 1179 -3.28 -15.10 36.56
CA ILE A 1179 -3.72 -13.89 37.24
C ILE A 1179 -3.71 -14.16 38.76
N ALA A 1180 -3.20 -13.24 39.56
CA ALA A 1180 -3.15 -13.39 41.01
C ALA A 1180 -4.58 -13.44 41.62
N ILE A 1181 -4.98 -14.61 42.11
CA ILE A 1181 -6.26 -14.87 42.78
C ILE A 1181 -6.00 -15.15 44.27
N LYS A 1182 -6.69 -14.43 45.16
CA LYS A 1182 -6.47 -14.51 46.61
C LYS A 1182 -6.90 -15.90 47.13
N GLY A 1183 -6.01 -16.57 47.87
CA GLY A 1183 -6.31 -17.88 48.51
C GLY A 1183 -5.97 -19.12 47.68
N TRP A 1184 -5.58 -18.96 46.41
CA TRP A 1184 -5.14 -20.08 45.57
C TRP A 1184 -3.61 -20.20 45.57
N LYS A 1185 -3.07 -21.29 46.12
CA LYS A 1185 -1.64 -21.61 46.02
C LYS A 1185 -1.32 -22.17 44.63
N LYS A 1186 -0.12 -21.86 44.13
CA LYS A 1186 0.44 -22.36 42.86
C LYS A 1186 0.47 -23.89 42.89
N HIS A 1187 -0.56 -24.56 42.37
CA HIS A 1187 -0.49 -26.00 42.12
C HIS A 1187 0.44 -26.21 40.93
N THR A 1188 1.60 -26.81 41.18
CA THR A 1188 2.43 -27.42 40.14
C THR A 1188 1.62 -28.57 39.56
N PHE A 1189 1.07 -28.38 38.37
CA PHE A 1189 0.67 -29.50 37.54
C PHE A 1189 1.90 -30.38 37.29
N PRO A 1190 1.77 -31.71 37.23
CA PRO A 1190 2.89 -32.58 36.91
C PRO A 1190 3.47 -32.14 35.56
N GLN A 1191 4.77 -31.84 35.51
CA GLN A 1191 5.48 -31.42 34.29
C GLN A 1191 5.41 -32.47 33.15
N ASN A 1192 4.87 -33.66 33.40
CA ASN A 1192 4.94 -34.80 32.49
C ASN A 1192 3.62 -35.14 31.77
N PHE A 1193 2.60 -34.27 31.81
CA PHE A 1193 1.35 -34.55 31.08
C PHE A 1193 1.42 -34.33 29.56
N PHE A 1194 2.53 -33.77 29.05
CA PHE A 1194 2.84 -33.67 27.62
C PHE A 1194 4.32 -33.98 27.31
N SER A 1195 4.96 -34.85 28.09
CA SER A 1195 6.36 -35.26 27.86
C SER A 1195 6.46 -36.38 26.80
N ALA A 1196 6.27 -36.02 25.53
CA ALA A 1196 6.82 -36.75 24.42
C ALA A 1196 7.36 -35.74 23.40
N ASN A 1197 8.69 -35.58 23.40
CA ASN A 1197 9.52 -34.70 22.56
C ASN A 1197 9.60 -33.22 22.95
N ASP A 1198 10.25 -32.97 24.09
CA ASP A 1198 10.69 -31.65 24.58
C ASP A 1198 12.04 -31.18 23.98
N LYS A 1199 12.32 -31.51 22.71
CA LYS A 1199 13.51 -31.00 22.01
C LYS A 1199 13.15 -30.59 20.59
N ASN A 1200 13.24 -29.27 20.36
CA ASN A 1200 13.09 -28.53 19.11
C ASN A 1200 11.65 -28.21 18.66
N GLU A 1201 11.50 -26.98 18.15
CA GLU A 1201 10.40 -26.38 17.39
C GLU A 1201 9.34 -25.56 18.17
N GLY A 1202 9.27 -24.28 17.81
CA GLY A 1202 8.32 -23.31 18.33
C GLY A 1202 6.86 -23.77 18.18
N PHE A 1203 6.14 -23.67 19.31
CA PHE A 1203 4.69 -23.88 19.47
C PHE A 1203 3.79 -22.99 18.57
N GLY A 1204 4.32 -22.29 17.56
CA GLY A 1204 3.62 -21.28 16.75
C GLY A 1204 3.09 -21.76 15.39
N ARG A 1205 3.53 -22.91 14.88
CA ARG A 1205 3.05 -23.49 13.60
C ARG A 1205 2.62 -24.96 13.61
N PRO A 1206 3.20 -25.88 14.42
CA PRO A 1206 2.84 -27.29 14.32
C PRO A 1206 1.38 -27.56 14.72
N TYR A 1207 0.81 -26.75 15.61
CA TYR A 1207 -0.58 -26.92 16.08
C TYR A 1207 -1.66 -26.50 15.06
N ALA A 1208 -1.34 -25.82 13.97
CA ALA A 1208 -2.31 -25.54 12.90
C ALA A 1208 -2.25 -26.63 11.80
N LEU A 1209 -1.03 -27.05 11.44
CA LEU A 1209 -0.77 -28.05 10.39
C LEU A 1209 -1.07 -29.50 10.83
N GLN A 1210 -0.87 -29.83 12.12
CA GLN A 1210 -1.17 -31.18 12.63
C GLN A 1210 -2.67 -31.41 12.87
N PHE A 1211 -3.47 -30.35 12.85
CA PHE A 1211 -4.89 -30.32 13.24
C PHE A 1211 -5.84 -30.10 12.06
N GLY A 1212 -5.37 -30.25 10.82
CA GLY A 1212 -6.22 -30.14 9.62
C GLY A 1212 -6.87 -28.78 9.45
N ILE A 1213 -6.35 -27.72 10.10
CA ILE A 1213 -6.77 -26.36 9.79
C ILE A 1213 -6.02 -25.95 8.51
N GLU A 1214 -6.50 -26.44 7.37
CA GLU A 1214 -6.34 -25.71 6.11
C GLU A 1214 -7.05 -24.38 6.29
N ILE A 1215 -6.31 -23.35 6.71
CA ILE A 1215 -6.68 -21.98 6.39
C ILE A 1215 -6.25 -21.82 4.92
N LEU A 1216 -7.18 -22.10 4.01
CA LEU A 1216 -7.16 -21.64 2.62
C LEU A 1216 -8.16 -20.51 2.47
#